data_AF-A0A971RPU7-F1
#
_entry.id   AF-A0A971RPU7-F1
#
_cell.length_a   1.000
_cell.length_b   1.000
_cell.length_c   1.000
_cell.angle_alpha   90.00
_cell.angle_beta   90.00
_cell.angle_gamma   90.00
#
_symmetry.space_group_name_H-M   'P 1'
#
loop_
_entity.id
_entity.type
_entity.pdbx_description
1 polymer ?
#
loop_
_entity_poly.entity_id
_entity_poly.type
_entity_poly.pdbx_seq_one_letter_code
_entity_poly.pdbx_strand_id
1 'polypeptide(L)'
;MILKLFDRSDEKLPSKQRGVALGFFDGVHRGHSDLIRTLILNCSRLELEPAVFTFDEHPATVAHKRKRFGGYINTLNERLQLFEEIGISEVHHYHFDEEFCRLAPVDFLNDIIAKRLDARLLVVGADYRFGYKGEGNIDTLRKWCADHNVELTVVPDVDLHGQRISSTRIRQLIEQGDMPMTSSCLGRHFSLRGQVVRGRRLGRELGFPTANFTVAEGQIKPSYGVYVTRTRVGQRTWWSITSFGLRPTVSEGDIIPMVETYIYDTKMNLYGQEIEVFFLEKLRDEIKFESLLQLSTKIQDDLKQAYEWHQSSEDSYISNYVKDIPVWLLQSDRFAQGSLQLVFQQRLDKKNASLFELLLQVLTSGCRRFPGRVELSTELDRLYGSSIDSNIHNYGDIQNLFLTVDGLVNWTDSSQPFAEAARLLFDILFDPQLDEEGNFIEAIFESERQNMITELKARENDRARYAYDRSIDLLCGDQPHGIRSGGSIEELNALSLSDLKNAYSKLLNELPVMVCIGGRIDSYLLEDIYENLNRFPSARNQAKFGSMKPSALVVPENEISLDEHRKLEQARVNLILTGLPPYFSHRSIVSSMLNSMLGGDVHSLLFDVVREKMGLAYSVYSSASRYLAAIFIIAGIEPTKTEDAIEAMKKQVADLAAGNFDDRLMDTSRRMLSASIEASHDDLGHMVSAVVSAVVLGRNMSRSDALSLLDAVSRQDIMEMAGMLKLAVSYRLLPDRMKEDDEQ
;
A
#
# COMPACT_ATOMS: atom_id res chain seq x y z
N MET A 1 13.50 -3.47 13.00
CA MET A 1 13.61 -2.35 13.95
C MET A 1 12.78 -2.73 15.17
N ILE A 2 13.28 -2.56 16.40
CA ILE A 2 12.51 -2.87 17.61
C ILE A 2 11.90 -1.55 18.10
N LEU A 3 10.57 -1.51 18.25
CA LEU A 3 9.86 -0.36 18.80
C LEU A 3 10.28 -0.13 20.26
N LYS A 4 10.65 1.10 20.61
CA LYS A 4 10.98 1.50 21.99
C LYS A 4 9.81 2.25 22.62
N LEU A 5 9.42 1.84 23.82
CA LEU A 5 8.43 2.52 24.63
C LEU A 5 9.13 3.28 25.77
N PHE A 6 8.90 4.59 25.85
CA PHE A 6 9.34 5.43 26.96
C PHE A 6 8.11 5.83 27.78
N ASP A 7 8.00 5.32 29.00
CA ASP A 7 6.81 5.40 29.84
C ASP A 7 6.93 6.39 31.02
N ARG A 8 8.13 6.96 31.25
CA ARG A 8 8.38 7.82 32.41
C ARG A 8 9.13 9.10 32.08
N SER A 9 8.80 10.15 32.82
CA SER A 9 9.34 11.48 32.59
C SER A 9 10.81 11.67 33.02
N ASP A 10 11.44 10.67 33.63
CA ASP A 10 12.81 10.71 34.14
C ASP A 10 13.80 9.85 33.34
N GLU A 11 13.33 9.07 32.37
CA GLU A 11 14.20 8.23 31.54
C GLU A 11 15.06 9.06 30.58
N LYS A 12 16.39 8.87 30.66
CA LYS A 12 17.35 9.59 29.82
C LYS A 12 17.28 9.08 28.38
N LEU A 13 16.77 9.93 27.50
CA LEU A 13 16.66 9.62 26.08
C LEU A 13 18.05 9.55 25.41
N PRO A 14 18.21 8.72 24.37
CA PRO A 14 19.38 8.76 23.50
C PRO A 14 19.56 10.15 22.89
N SER A 15 20.82 10.58 22.74
CA SER A 15 21.20 11.85 22.10
C SER A 15 20.99 11.77 20.58
N LYS A 16 19.74 11.80 20.15
CA LYS A 16 19.29 11.86 18.76
C LYS A 16 18.17 12.88 18.63
N GLN A 17 18.18 13.64 17.54
CA GLN A 17 17.08 14.54 17.19
C GLN A 17 15.90 13.75 16.63
N ARG A 18 14.68 14.25 16.89
CA ARG A 18 13.44 13.54 16.56
C ARG A 18 12.55 14.34 15.64
N GLY A 19 11.82 13.64 14.79
CA GLY A 19 10.53 14.13 14.31
C GLY A 19 9.44 13.54 15.17
N VAL A 20 8.44 14.33 15.56
CA VAL A 20 7.41 13.90 16.50
C VAL A 20 6.02 14.08 15.90
N ALA A 21 5.27 12.98 15.81
CA ALA A 21 3.84 12.99 15.57
C ALA A 21 3.09 13.16 16.88
N LEU A 22 2.23 14.18 16.98
CA LEU A 22 1.49 14.47 18.20
C LEU A 22 0.03 14.04 18.07
N GLY A 23 -0.46 13.24 19.01
CA GLY A 23 -1.86 12.79 19.03
C GLY A 23 -2.12 11.62 19.97
N PHE A 24 -3.39 11.30 20.20
CA PHE A 24 -3.76 10.14 21.01
C PHE A 24 -3.78 8.82 20.20
N PHE A 25 -4.06 8.92 18.89
CA PHE A 25 -3.99 7.81 17.94
C PHE A 25 -4.85 6.57 18.28
N ASP A 26 -5.99 6.74 18.96
CA ASP A 26 -6.80 5.64 19.54
C ASP A 26 -7.00 4.44 18.61
N GLY A 27 -7.48 4.70 17.39
CA GLY A 27 -7.75 3.66 16.40
C GLY A 27 -6.72 3.55 15.29
N VAL A 28 -5.63 4.35 15.31
CA VAL A 28 -4.66 4.49 14.20
C VAL A 28 -5.37 4.41 12.83
N HIS A 29 -6.39 5.24 12.64
CA HIS A 29 -7.23 5.22 11.45
C HIS A 29 -6.51 5.82 10.25
N ARG A 30 -7.11 5.78 9.06
CA ARG A 30 -6.51 6.29 7.81
C ARG A 30 -5.85 7.67 7.92
N GLY A 31 -6.54 8.66 8.51
CA GLY A 31 -5.93 9.98 8.78
C GLY A 31 -4.69 9.94 9.70
N HIS A 32 -4.68 9.11 10.74
CA HIS A 32 -3.49 8.91 11.59
C HIS A 32 -2.37 8.19 10.83
N SER A 33 -2.70 7.19 10.01
CA SER A 33 -1.73 6.48 9.18
C SER A 33 -1.04 7.41 8.19
N ASP A 34 -1.78 8.30 7.53
CA ASP A 34 -1.22 9.34 6.65
C ASP A 34 -0.28 10.27 7.44
N LEU A 35 -0.71 10.73 8.62
CA LEU A 35 0.09 11.58 9.50
C LEU A 35 1.43 10.92 9.88
N ILE A 36 1.37 9.67 10.35
CA ILE A 36 2.55 8.90 10.79
C ILE A 36 3.47 8.61 9.59
N ARG A 37 2.93 8.31 8.41
CA ARG A 37 3.74 8.07 7.20
C ARG A 37 4.40 9.34 6.70
N THR A 38 3.72 10.48 6.78
CA THR A 38 4.32 11.79 6.51
C THR A 38 5.47 12.10 7.46
N LEU A 39 5.33 11.75 8.75
CA LEU A 39 6.44 11.82 9.70
C LEU A 39 7.62 10.94 9.24
N ILE A 40 7.40 9.66 8.97
CA ILE A 40 8.47 8.73 8.56
C ILE A 40 9.18 9.21 7.30
N LEU A 41 8.41 9.66 6.30
CA LEU A 41 8.95 10.17 5.03
C LEU A 41 9.86 11.38 5.25
N ASN A 42 9.41 12.36 6.03
CA ASN A 42 10.20 13.56 6.32
C ASN A 42 11.37 13.30 7.26
N CYS A 43 11.22 12.41 8.24
CA CYS A 43 12.33 11.98 9.11
C CYS A 43 13.47 11.34 8.30
N SER A 44 13.13 10.51 7.30
CA SER A 44 14.12 9.94 6.39
C SER A 44 14.90 11.03 5.63
N ARG A 45 14.20 12.06 5.13
CA ARG A 45 14.80 13.22 4.44
C ARG A 45 15.69 14.07 5.34
N LEU A 46 15.29 14.24 6.61
CA LEU A 46 15.96 15.11 7.59
C LEU A 46 16.94 14.39 8.51
N GLU A 47 17.16 13.08 8.30
CA GLU A 47 17.97 12.22 9.17
C GLU A 47 17.53 12.23 10.65
N LEU A 48 16.21 12.30 10.89
CA LEU A 48 15.61 12.32 12.23
C LEU A 48 15.08 10.94 12.62
N GLU A 49 14.99 10.68 13.93
CA GLU A 49 14.32 9.49 14.46
C GLU A 49 12.80 9.74 14.54
N PRO A 50 11.94 8.93 13.86
CA PRO A 50 10.49 9.12 13.88
C PRO A 50 9.87 8.61 15.19
N ALA A 51 9.25 9.53 15.94
CA ALA A 51 8.65 9.25 17.23
C ALA A 51 7.15 9.62 17.28
N VAL A 52 6.36 8.81 17.98
CA VAL A 52 4.97 9.13 18.34
C VAL A 52 4.92 9.61 19.78
N PHE A 53 4.28 10.74 20.03
CA PHE A 53 3.94 11.20 21.36
C PHE A 53 2.46 10.95 21.63
N THR A 54 2.16 10.15 22.65
CA THR A 54 0.79 9.74 23.01
C THR A 54 0.63 9.54 24.52
N PHE A 55 -0.56 9.14 24.95
CA PHE A 55 -0.97 9.03 26.35
C PHE A 55 -1.52 7.65 26.70
N ASP A 56 -1.43 7.32 27.99
CA ASP A 56 -1.98 6.09 28.57
C ASP A 56 -3.49 6.15 28.77
N GLU A 57 -3.99 7.30 29.20
CA GLU A 57 -5.40 7.62 29.32
C GLU A 57 -5.85 8.59 28.23
N HIS A 58 -7.05 8.35 27.69
CA HIS A 58 -7.64 9.31 26.77
C HIS A 58 -7.97 10.62 27.52
N PRO A 59 -7.60 11.82 27.00
CA PRO A 59 -7.80 13.07 27.74
C PRO A 59 -9.21 13.30 28.31
N ALA A 60 -10.24 12.81 27.61
CA ALA A 60 -11.63 12.87 28.06
C ALA A 60 -11.97 12.01 29.30
N THR A 61 -11.22 10.95 29.63
CA THR A 61 -11.47 10.11 30.83
C THR A 61 -11.16 10.90 32.09
N VAL A 62 -10.06 11.65 32.07
CA VAL A 62 -9.55 12.49 33.17
C VAL A 62 -10.25 13.85 33.21
N ALA A 63 -10.33 14.56 32.08
CA ALA A 63 -10.86 15.93 32.03
C ALA A 63 -12.39 16.03 32.26
N HIS A 64 -13.16 14.97 31.98
CA HIS A 64 -14.63 15.02 32.00
C HIS A 64 -15.31 13.94 32.87
N LYS A 65 -14.56 13.25 33.75
CA LYS A 65 -15.06 12.17 34.63
C LYS A 65 -15.90 11.12 33.88
N ARG A 66 -15.26 10.23 33.11
CA ARG A 66 -15.78 8.96 32.49
C ARG A 66 -17.12 8.94 31.72
N LYS A 67 -18.07 9.88 31.87
CA LYS A 67 -19.44 9.79 31.35
C LYS A 67 -19.58 9.93 29.84
N ARG A 68 -18.51 10.29 29.10
CA ARG A 68 -18.54 10.56 27.65
C ARG A 68 -17.57 9.71 26.83
N PHE A 69 -16.83 8.79 27.44
CA PHE A 69 -15.83 7.99 26.73
C PHE A 69 -16.43 6.64 26.29
N GLY A 70 -16.61 6.46 24.98
CA GLY A 70 -17.21 5.24 24.37
C GLY A 70 -16.27 4.02 24.29
N GLY A 71 -15.17 4.03 25.05
CA GLY A 71 -14.15 2.97 25.02
C GLY A 71 -13.02 3.20 24.02
N TYR A 72 -11.92 2.48 24.23
CA TYR A 72 -10.76 2.49 23.34
C TYR A 72 -11.04 1.66 22.08
N ILE A 73 -10.73 2.21 20.90
CA ILE A 73 -10.83 1.44 19.65
C ILE A 73 -9.79 0.32 19.65
N ASN A 74 -8.56 0.65 20.07
CA ASN A 74 -7.50 -0.32 20.23
C ASN A 74 -6.94 -0.31 21.65
N THR A 75 -6.56 -1.49 22.14
CA THR A 75 -5.76 -1.59 23.36
C THR A 75 -4.38 -0.95 23.15
N LEU A 76 -3.64 -0.64 24.22
CA LEU A 76 -2.29 -0.11 24.10
C LEU A 76 -1.38 -1.05 23.27
N ASN A 77 -1.42 -2.35 23.56
CA ASN A 77 -0.61 -3.35 22.83
C ASN A 77 -0.95 -3.38 21.34
N GLU A 78 -2.23 -3.28 20.98
CA GLU A 78 -2.66 -3.18 19.58
C GLU A 78 -2.15 -1.88 18.92
N ARG A 79 -2.21 -0.74 19.61
CA ARG A 79 -1.66 0.53 19.09
C ARG A 79 -0.15 0.44 18.85
N LEU A 80 0.60 -0.13 19.80
CA LEU A 80 2.04 -0.33 19.67
C LEU A 80 2.38 -1.24 18.48
N GLN A 81 1.64 -2.34 18.31
CA GLN A 81 1.79 -3.21 17.14
C GLN A 81 1.55 -2.46 15.83
N LEU A 82 0.50 -1.64 15.76
CA LEU A 82 0.20 -0.83 14.57
C LEU A 82 1.29 0.22 14.28
N PHE A 83 1.86 0.85 15.31
CA PHE A 83 2.97 1.78 15.13
C PHE A 83 4.22 1.08 14.60
N GLU A 84 4.54 -0.09 15.15
CA GLU A 84 5.66 -0.92 14.67
C GLU A 84 5.44 -1.33 13.20
N GLU A 85 4.23 -1.77 12.84
CA GLU A 85 3.87 -2.18 11.48
C GLU A 85 3.95 -1.02 10.48
N ILE A 86 3.63 0.21 10.88
CA ILE A 86 3.76 1.41 10.03
C ILE A 86 5.23 1.86 9.90
N GLY A 87 6.08 1.54 10.89
CA GLY A 87 7.52 1.83 10.87
C GLY A 87 7.99 2.90 11.85
N ILE A 88 7.23 3.16 12.92
CA ILE A 88 7.70 4.00 14.03
C ILE A 88 8.78 3.27 14.83
N SER A 89 9.77 4.01 15.31
CA SER A 89 10.87 3.47 16.11
C SER A 89 10.73 3.77 17.60
N GLU A 90 10.10 4.89 17.96
CA GLU A 90 9.94 5.32 19.35
C GLU A 90 8.49 5.77 19.65
N VAL A 91 7.97 5.33 20.79
CA VAL A 91 6.70 5.80 21.36
C VAL A 91 6.99 6.42 22.72
N HIS A 92 6.69 7.71 22.83
CA HIS A 92 6.76 8.48 24.07
C HIS A 92 5.37 8.49 24.67
N HIS A 93 5.16 7.63 25.66
CA HIS A 93 3.88 7.33 26.26
C HIS A 93 3.79 7.97 27.63
N TYR A 94 3.07 9.09 27.73
CA TYR A 94 2.99 9.87 28.96
C TYR A 94 1.77 9.50 29.79
N HIS A 95 1.94 9.48 31.10
CA HIS A 95 0.82 9.42 32.03
C HIS A 95 0.01 10.71 31.93
N PHE A 96 -1.26 10.63 31.53
CA PHE A 96 -2.12 11.80 31.41
C PHE A 96 -2.89 12.02 32.71
N ASP A 97 -2.29 12.74 33.66
CA ASP A 97 -2.90 13.07 34.95
C ASP A 97 -3.44 14.51 35.02
N GLU A 98 -3.98 14.90 36.19
CA GLU A 98 -4.46 16.27 36.42
C GLU A 98 -3.35 17.33 36.36
N GLU A 99 -2.12 16.98 36.69
CA GLU A 99 -0.98 17.92 36.66
C GLU A 99 -0.57 18.20 35.22
N PHE A 100 -0.40 17.14 34.43
CA PHE A 100 -0.12 17.21 33.00
C PHE A 100 -1.22 17.96 32.25
N CYS A 101 -2.49 17.71 32.59
CA CYS A 101 -3.62 18.40 31.97
C CYS A 101 -3.58 19.93 32.20
N ARG A 102 -2.93 20.41 33.27
CA ARG A 102 -2.80 21.85 33.61
C ARG A 102 -1.61 22.54 32.95
N LEU A 103 -0.79 21.83 32.20
CA LEU A 103 0.39 22.38 31.54
C LEU A 103 -0.02 23.40 30.46
N ALA A 104 0.57 24.60 30.48
CA ALA A 104 0.30 25.59 29.46
C ALA A 104 0.86 25.13 28.10
N PRO A 105 0.26 25.53 26.96
CA PRO A 105 0.74 25.14 25.64
C PRO A 105 2.23 25.41 25.42
N VAL A 106 2.73 26.58 25.83
CA VAL A 106 4.14 26.96 25.63
C VAL A 106 5.09 26.14 26.52
N ASP A 107 4.68 25.81 27.74
CA ASP A 107 5.48 24.98 28.65
C ASP A 107 5.61 23.55 28.11
N PHE A 108 4.51 22.99 27.57
CA PHE A 108 4.52 21.71 26.86
C PHE A 108 5.55 21.72 25.71
N LEU A 109 5.54 22.77 24.88
CA LEU A 109 6.45 22.86 23.74
C LEU A 109 7.92 23.03 24.19
N ASN A 110 8.18 23.88 25.18
CA ASN A 110 9.54 24.14 25.63
C ASN A 110 10.15 22.97 26.39
N ASP A 111 9.42 22.42 27.36
CA ASP A 111 9.98 21.45 28.31
C ASP A 111 9.95 20.03 27.76
N ILE A 112 8.89 19.66 27.04
CA ILE A 112 8.73 18.31 26.50
C ILE A 112 9.25 18.26 25.07
N ILE A 113 8.72 19.09 24.17
CA ILE A 113 9.03 18.98 22.75
C ILE A 113 10.48 19.40 22.44
N ALA A 114 10.90 20.59 22.87
CA ALA A 114 12.25 21.08 22.58
C ALA A 114 13.32 20.47 23.50
N LYS A 115 13.19 20.62 24.82
CA LYS A 115 14.28 20.22 25.75
C LYS A 115 14.44 18.72 25.86
N ARG A 116 13.34 17.98 25.98
CA ARG A 116 13.40 16.55 26.24
C ARG A 116 13.47 15.72 24.97
N LEU A 117 12.51 15.88 24.07
CA LEU A 117 12.44 15.09 22.84
C LEU A 117 13.49 15.53 21.81
N ASP A 118 14.04 16.73 21.96
CA ASP A 118 14.95 17.36 20.98
C ASP A 118 14.34 17.35 19.57
N ALA A 119 13.06 17.75 19.49
CA ALA A 119 12.31 17.72 18.24
C ALA A 119 12.84 18.76 17.24
N ARG A 120 12.95 18.36 15.97
CA ARG A 120 13.28 19.22 14.83
C ARG A 120 12.20 19.22 13.75
N LEU A 121 11.24 18.31 13.85
CA LEU A 121 10.06 18.24 13.02
C LEU A 121 8.85 17.90 13.90
N LEU A 122 7.74 18.60 13.69
CA LEU A 122 6.43 18.26 14.26
C LEU A 122 5.45 17.94 13.14
N VAL A 123 4.70 16.85 13.31
CA VAL A 123 3.62 16.46 12.39
C VAL A 123 2.31 16.35 13.17
N VAL A 124 1.30 17.09 12.73
CA VAL A 124 0.00 17.21 13.40
C VAL A 124 -1.15 17.19 12.38
N GLY A 125 -2.34 16.80 12.83
CA GLY A 125 -3.57 16.97 12.06
C GLY A 125 -4.06 18.43 12.05
N ALA A 126 -4.86 18.81 11.07
CA ALA A 126 -5.36 20.18 10.90
C ALA A 126 -6.17 20.75 12.09
N ASP A 127 -6.78 19.88 12.91
CA ASP A 127 -7.58 20.26 14.07
C ASP A 127 -6.88 20.03 15.41
N TYR A 128 -5.56 19.80 15.40
CA TYR A 128 -4.80 19.47 16.61
C TYR A 128 -4.88 20.59 17.66
N ARG A 129 -5.23 20.19 18.89
CA ARG A 129 -5.29 21.05 20.07
C ARG A 129 -4.54 20.43 21.24
N PHE A 130 -3.90 21.26 22.05
CA PHE A 130 -3.03 20.81 23.15
C PHE A 130 -2.92 21.86 24.28
N GLY A 131 -2.27 21.46 25.37
CA GLY A 131 -2.14 22.27 26.59
C GLY A 131 -3.45 22.42 27.36
N TYR A 132 -3.41 23.19 28.44
CA TYR A 132 -4.54 23.37 29.35
C TYR A 132 -5.81 23.76 28.59
N LYS A 133 -6.87 22.96 28.77
CA LYS A 133 -8.18 23.09 28.09
C LYS A 133 -8.12 23.13 26.56
N GLY A 134 -7.02 22.69 25.94
CA GLY A 134 -6.84 22.74 24.48
C GLY A 134 -6.72 24.18 23.94
N GLU A 135 -6.14 25.09 24.74
CA GLU A 135 -5.88 26.49 24.34
C GLU A 135 -4.82 26.60 23.23
N GLY A 136 -3.90 25.64 23.14
CA GLY A 136 -2.93 25.54 22.06
C GLY A 136 -3.57 25.03 20.77
N ASN A 137 -3.20 25.63 19.63
CA ASN A 137 -3.71 25.30 18.30
C ASN A 137 -2.58 25.36 17.24
N ILE A 138 -2.94 25.14 15.97
CA ILE A 138 -1.99 25.18 14.84
C ILE A 138 -1.27 26.53 14.72
N ASP A 139 -1.93 27.65 14.97
CA ASP A 139 -1.29 28.97 14.87
C ASP A 139 -0.26 29.17 16.00
N THR A 140 -0.57 28.67 17.20
CA THR A 140 0.37 28.64 18.33
C THR A 140 1.60 27.80 17.99
N LEU A 141 1.39 26.61 17.41
CA LEU A 141 2.48 25.75 16.92
C LEU A 141 3.31 26.43 15.84
N ARG A 142 2.67 27.01 14.81
CA ARG A 142 3.35 27.65 13.70
C ARG A 142 4.27 28.78 14.17
N LYS A 143 3.77 29.61 15.09
CA LYS A 143 4.57 30.68 15.70
C LYS A 143 5.75 30.12 16.48
N TRP A 144 5.50 29.17 17.38
CA TRP A 144 6.55 28.58 18.20
C TRP A 144 7.63 27.87 17.37
N CYS A 145 7.22 27.09 16.35
CA CYS A 145 8.10 26.39 15.43
C CYS A 145 9.03 27.34 14.67
N ALA A 146 8.50 28.47 14.18
CA ALA A 146 9.29 29.51 13.53
C ALA A 146 10.35 30.11 14.47
N ASP A 147 9.99 30.34 15.74
CA ASP A 147 10.91 30.90 16.75
C ASP A 147 12.02 29.91 17.17
N HIS A 148 11.80 28.59 17.03
CA HIS A 148 12.69 27.53 17.54
C HIS A 148 13.39 26.71 16.45
N ASN A 149 13.27 27.10 15.17
CA ASN A 149 13.82 26.36 14.03
C ASN A 149 13.36 24.88 13.99
N VAL A 150 12.07 24.66 14.22
CA VAL A 150 11.41 23.35 14.15
C VAL A 150 10.50 23.33 12.93
N GLU A 151 10.65 22.35 12.04
CA GLU A 151 9.77 22.20 10.90
C GLU A 151 8.37 21.76 11.36
N LEU A 152 7.31 22.34 10.79
CA LEU A 152 5.92 21.96 11.08
C LEU A 152 5.23 21.47 9.82
N THR A 153 4.78 20.22 9.83
CA THR A 153 3.92 19.67 8.79
C THR A 153 2.50 19.46 9.33
N VAL A 154 1.53 20.11 8.70
CA VAL A 154 0.10 19.94 9.02
C VAL A 154 -0.53 19.04 7.98
N VAL A 155 -1.06 17.89 8.40
CA VAL A 155 -1.72 16.93 7.52
C VAL A 155 -3.23 17.24 7.48
N PRO A 156 -3.81 17.45 6.29
CA PRO A 156 -5.24 17.70 6.14
C PRO A 156 -6.08 16.53 6.65
N ASP A 157 -7.31 16.85 7.04
CA ASP A 157 -8.30 15.83 7.36
C ASP A 157 -8.67 15.01 6.12
N VAL A 158 -9.12 13.77 6.36
CA VAL A 158 -9.59 12.87 5.32
C VAL A 158 -11.09 12.70 5.48
N ASP A 159 -11.82 13.10 4.44
CA ASP A 159 -13.26 12.86 4.33
C ASP A 159 -13.50 11.58 3.52
N LEU A 160 -14.45 10.77 3.97
CA LEU A 160 -14.87 9.54 3.31
C LEU A 160 -16.39 9.41 3.40
N HIS A 161 -17.03 9.21 2.25
CA HIS A 161 -18.48 9.25 2.10
C HIS A 161 -19.11 10.55 2.66
N GLY A 162 -18.50 11.69 2.33
CA GLY A 162 -18.99 13.03 2.70
C GLY A 162 -18.86 13.39 4.17
N GLN A 163 -18.14 12.60 4.96
CA GLN A 163 -17.94 12.82 6.39
C GLN A 163 -16.48 12.61 6.77
N ARG A 164 -16.01 13.38 7.74
CA ARG A 164 -14.65 13.26 8.29
C ARG A 164 -14.41 11.91 8.95
N ILE A 165 -13.23 11.32 8.72
CA ILE A 165 -12.74 10.18 9.48
C ILE A 165 -12.25 10.67 10.86
N SER A 166 -12.82 10.15 11.94
CA SER A 166 -12.40 10.45 13.31
C SER A 166 -12.63 9.26 14.24
N SER A 167 -11.89 9.19 15.35
CA SER A 167 -12.14 8.17 16.38
C SER A 167 -13.57 8.21 16.91
N THR A 168 -14.20 9.39 17.05
CA THR A 168 -15.59 9.49 17.50
C THR A 168 -16.56 8.81 16.53
N ARG A 169 -16.40 9.08 15.22
CA ARG A 169 -17.22 8.43 14.18
C ARG A 169 -16.99 6.92 14.15
N ILE A 170 -15.74 6.48 14.22
CA ILE A 170 -15.39 5.05 14.22
C ILE A 170 -16.05 4.34 15.41
N ARG A 171 -16.04 4.94 16.60
CA ARG A 171 -16.73 4.37 17.76
C ARG A 171 -18.23 4.20 17.51
N GLN A 172 -18.88 5.22 16.95
CA GLN A 172 -20.30 5.16 16.60
C GLN A 172 -20.60 4.06 15.58
N LEU A 173 -19.77 3.90 14.54
CA LEU A 173 -19.92 2.84 13.53
C LEU A 173 -19.78 1.44 14.17
N ILE A 174 -18.80 1.25 15.06
CA ILE A 174 -18.64 0.00 15.81
C ILE A 174 -19.87 -0.28 16.68
N GLU A 175 -20.32 0.69 17.47
CA GLU A 175 -21.50 0.57 18.33
C GLU A 175 -22.79 0.29 17.55
N GLN A 176 -22.88 0.74 16.29
CA GLN A 176 -24.01 0.47 15.39
C GLN A 176 -23.90 -0.89 14.69
N GLY A 177 -22.71 -1.49 14.65
CA GLY A 177 -22.46 -2.72 13.93
C GLY A 177 -22.12 -2.53 12.45
N ASP A 178 -21.85 -1.31 12.00
CA ASP A 178 -21.45 -1.00 10.61
C ASP A 178 -19.95 -1.31 10.42
N MET A 179 -19.67 -2.60 10.28
CA MET A 179 -18.31 -3.13 10.12
C MET A 179 -17.66 -2.75 8.78
N PRO A 180 -18.38 -2.72 7.65
CA PRO A 180 -17.82 -2.25 6.38
C PRO A 180 -17.30 -0.81 6.46
N MET A 181 -18.12 0.14 6.92
CA MET A 181 -17.68 1.54 7.05
C MET A 181 -16.61 1.72 8.13
N THR A 182 -16.66 0.92 9.20
CA THR A 182 -15.59 0.88 10.20
C THR A 182 -14.26 0.50 9.56
N SER A 183 -14.24 -0.55 8.73
CA SER A 183 -13.05 -1.00 8.00
C SER A 183 -12.53 0.08 7.04
N SER A 184 -13.44 0.70 6.27
CA SER A 184 -13.12 1.81 5.38
C SER A 184 -12.49 3.01 6.11
N CYS A 185 -12.96 3.36 7.31
CA CYS A 185 -12.39 4.45 8.11
C CYS A 185 -11.03 4.08 8.72
N LEU A 186 -10.89 2.84 9.22
CA LEU A 186 -9.66 2.36 9.85
C LEU A 186 -8.56 2.02 8.84
N GLY A 187 -8.94 1.63 7.61
CA GLY A 187 -8.05 1.01 6.63
C GLY A 187 -7.73 -0.46 6.90
N ARG A 188 -8.46 -1.08 7.83
CA ARG A 188 -8.36 -2.49 8.25
C ARG A 188 -9.65 -2.89 8.99
N HIS A 189 -9.94 -4.18 9.06
CA HIS A 189 -11.09 -4.65 9.86
C HIS A 189 -10.88 -4.41 11.35
N PHE A 190 -11.96 -4.04 12.05
CA PHE A 190 -11.98 -4.03 13.50
C PHE A 190 -11.86 -5.47 14.02
N SER A 191 -11.05 -5.67 15.06
CA SER A 191 -10.83 -6.98 15.65
C SER A 191 -10.90 -6.94 17.17
N LEU A 192 -11.25 -8.10 17.74
CA LEU A 192 -11.19 -8.34 19.18
C LEU A 192 -10.29 -9.54 19.45
N ARG A 193 -9.42 -9.40 20.46
CA ARG A 193 -8.50 -10.45 20.91
C ARG A 193 -8.92 -10.98 22.27
N GLY A 194 -8.66 -12.26 22.49
CA GLY A 194 -8.82 -12.83 23.83
C GLY A 194 -8.43 -14.30 23.92
N GLN A 195 -8.22 -14.73 25.15
CA GLN A 195 -7.90 -16.11 25.47
C GLN A 195 -9.18 -16.96 25.48
N VAL A 196 -9.15 -18.09 24.77
CA VAL A 196 -10.32 -18.97 24.67
C VAL A 196 -10.60 -19.68 25.99
N VAL A 197 -11.80 -19.44 26.54
CA VAL A 197 -12.31 -20.02 27.78
C VAL A 197 -13.42 -21.04 27.52
N ARG A 198 -13.73 -21.84 28.56
CA ARG A 198 -14.82 -22.82 28.51
C ARG A 198 -16.18 -22.12 28.61
N GLY A 199 -16.99 -22.24 27.55
CA GLY A 199 -18.40 -21.84 27.55
C GLY A 199 -19.37 -22.95 27.99
N ARG A 200 -20.68 -22.72 27.82
CA ARG A 200 -21.76 -23.68 28.21
C ARG A 200 -21.87 -24.92 27.33
N ARG A 201 -21.04 -25.05 26.28
CA ARG A 201 -20.99 -26.18 25.32
C ARG A 201 -22.27 -26.43 24.50
N LEU A 202 -23.28 -25.56 24.56
CA LEU A 202 -24.53 -25.71 23.79
C LEU A 202 -24.29 -25.79 22.28
N GLY A 203 -23.40 -24.97 21.73
CA GLY A 203 -23.02 -25.06 20.31
C GLY A 203 -22.49 -26.43 19.92
N ARG A 204 -21.68 -27.06 20.79
CA ARG A 204 -21.16 -28.41 20.56
C ARG A 204 -22.27 -29.48 20.51
N GLU A 205 -23.31 -29.35 21.33
CA GLU A 205 -24.46 -30.26 21.32
C GLU A 205 -25.28 -30.12 20.02
N LEU A 206 -25.27 -28.93 19.42
CA LEU A 206 -25.92 -28.63 18.14
C LEU A 206 -25.05 -28.90 16.91
N GLY A 207 -23.79 -29.34 17.09
CA GLY A 207 -22.84 -29.62 16.00
C GLY A 207 -21.90 -28.46 15.62
N PHE A 208 -21.95 -27.34 16.34
CA PHE A 208 -21.18 -26.11 16.08
C PHE A 208 -20.32 -25.72 17.30
N PRO A 209 -19.18 -26.38 17.57
CA PRO A 209 -18.31 -26.02 18.68
C PRO A 209 -17.76 -24.59 18.55
N THR A 210 -18.00 -23.74 19.54
CA THR A 210 -17.53 -22.34 19.55
C THR A 210 -16.33 -22.12 20.45
N ALA A 211 -15.39 -21.29 20.00
CA ALA A 211 -14.36 -20.69 20.83
C ALA A 211 -14.93 -19.41 21.48
N ASN A 212 -14.80 -19.30 22.80
CA ASN A 212 -15.44 -18.22 23.57
C ASN A 212 -14.39 -17.41 24.30
N PHE A 213 -14.50 -16.08 24.30
CA PHE A 213 -13.64 -15.20 25.11
C PHE A 213 -14.37 -13.90 25.48
N THR A 214 -13.84 -13.21 26.49
CA THR A 214 -14.31 -11.91 26.96
C THR A 214 -13.52 -10.78 26.33
N VAL A 215 -14.18 -9.66 26.05
CA VAL A 215 -13.52 -8.45 25.53
C VAL A 215 -12.63 -7.81 26.59
N ALA A 216 -11.50 -7.23 26.17
CA ALA A 216 -10.60 -6.50 27.06
C ALA A 216 -11.33 -5.34 27.77
N GLU A 217 -10.95 -5.07 29.01
CA GLU A 217 -11.55 -3.99 29.80
C GLU A 217 -11.31 -2.62 29.13
N GLY A 218 -12.36 -1.80 29.06
CA GLY A 218 -12.28 -0.45 28.47
C GLY A 218 -12.24 -0.41 26.93
N GLN A 219 -12.09 -1.55 26.24
CA GLN A 219 -12.18 -1.62 24.78
C GLN A 219 -13.64 -1.47 24.32
N ILE A 220 -13.84 -0.79 23.21
CA ILE A 220 -15.14 -0.63 22.57
C ILE A 220 -15.71 -1.99 22.13
N LYS A 221 -17.03 -2.11 22.19
CA LYS A 221 -17.77 -3.33 21.88
C LYS A 221 -18.68 -3.07 20.69
N PRO A 222 -18.75 -3.97 19.70
CA PRO A 222 -19.71 -3.84 18.62
C PRO A 222 -21.14 -4.05 19.15
N SER A 223 -22.16 -3.70 18.36
CA SER A 223 -23.55 -4.03 18.73
C SER A 223 -23.75 -5.54 18.94
N TYR A 224 -24.71 -5.95 19.77
CA TYR A 224 -25.01 -7.38 19.93
C TYR A 224 -25.63 -7.94 18.65
N GLY A 225 -25.19 -9.14 18.25
CA GLY A 225 -25.62 -9.74 17.00
C GLY A 225 -24.72 -10.87 16.50
N VAL A 226 -25.01 -11.31 15.28
CA VAL A 226 -24.24 -12.31 14.55
C VAL A 226 -23.53 -11.65 13.38
N TYR A 227 -22.24 -11.97 13.23
CA TYR A 227 -21.33 -11.34 12.30
C TYR A 227 -20.62 -12.38 11.44
N VAL A 228 -20.41 -12.04 10.17
CA VAL A 228 -19.42 -12.69 9.32
C VAL A 228 -18.04 -12.27 9.80
N THR A 229 -17.18 -13.24 10.09
CA THR A 229 -15.86 -12.98 10.69
C THR A 229 -14.75 -13.79 10.03
N ARG A 230 -13.52 -13.36 10.25
CA ARG A 230 -12.33 -14.20 10.06
C ARG A 230 -11.64 -14.34 11.40
N THR A 231 -11.13 -15.52 11.73
CA THR A 231 -10.45 -15.77 13.01
C THR A 231 -9.01 -16.20 12.76
N ARG A 232 -8.07 -15.44 13.32
CA ARG A 232 -6.65 -15.79 13.32
C ARG A 232 -6.30 -16.65 14.53
N VAL A 233 -5.68 -17.79 14.25
CA VAL A 233 -5.17 -18.76 15.22
C VAL A 233 -3.70 -19.02 14.89
N GLY A 234 -2.79 -18.51 15.71
CA GLY A 234 -1.36 -18.52 15.40
C GLY A 234 -1.08 -17.78 14.08
N GLN A 235 -0.47 -18.47 13.12
CA GLN A 235 -0.11 -17.90 11.82
C GLN A 235 -1.21 -18.01 10.75
N ARG A 236 -2.31 -18.71 11.04
CA ARG A 236 -3.35 -19.00 10.05
C ARG A 236 -4.63 -18.25 10.33
N THR A 237 -5.26 -17.74 9.27
CA THR A 237 -6.58 -17.09 9.33
C THR A 237 -7.61 -17.98 8.68
N TRP A 238 -8.70 -18.20 9.42
CA TRP A 238 -9.80 -19.06 9.00
C TRP A 238 -11.05 -18.21 8.81
N TRP A 239 -11.92 -18.63 7.90
CA TRP A 239 -13.28 -18.12 7.89
C TRP A 239 -13.99 -18.52 9.18
N SER A 240 -14.88 -17.66 9.64
CA SER A 240 -15.68 -17.91 10.83
C SER A 240 -17.00 -17.15 10.81
N ILE A 241 -17.85 -17.49 11.76
CA ILE A 241 -19.04 -16.72 12.12
C ILE A 241 -19.02 -16.47 13.62
N THR A 242 -19.40 -15.27 14.05
CA THR A 242 -19.28 -14.88 15.45
C THR A 242 -20.58 -14.32 15.98
N SER A 243 -21.02 -14.86 17.12
CA SER A 243 -22.08 -14.28 17.93
C SER A 243 -21.45 -13.41 19.02
N PHE A 244 -21.82 -12.14 19.07
CA PHE A 244 -21.47 -11.24 20.17
C PHE A 244 -22.72 -10.92 20.98
N GLY A 245 -22.75 -11.33 22.25
CA GLY A 245 -23.94 -11.25 23.08
C GLY A 245 -23.66 -11.25 24.57
N LEU A 246 -24.73 -11.14 25.36
CA LEU A 246 -24.68 -11.10 26.81
C LEU A 246 -24.86 -12.50 27.41
N ARG A 247 -23.95 -12.91 28.31
CA ARG A 247 -24.02 -14.23 28.96
C ARG A 247 -24.03 -14.10 30.50
N PRO A 248 -24.95 -14.78 31.20
CA PRO A 248 -24.89 -14.89 32.66
C PRO A 248 -23.69 -15.73 33.07
N THR A 249 -22.85 -15.22 33.98
CA THR A 249 -21.74 -16.00 34.54
C THR A 249 -22.24 -17.05 35.55
N VAL A 250 -21.39 -18.05 35.84
CA VAL A 250 -21.76 -19.20 36.68
C VAL A 250 -21.61 -18.91 38.18
N SER A 251 -20.77 -17.94 38.55
CA SER A 251 -20.35 -17.70 39.94
C SER A 251 -21.06 -16.52 40.60
N GLU A 252 -21.41 -15.47 39.86
CA GLU A 252 -22.02 -14.25 40.38
C GLU A 252 -23.00 -13.74 39.32
N GLY A 253 -24.17 -13.22 39.68
CA GLY A 253 -25.27 -12.89 38.73
C GLY A 253 -24.96 -11.81 37.67
N ASP A 254 -23.69 -11.49 37.43
CA ASP A 254 -23.23 -10.54 36.44
C ASP A 254 -23.36 -11.11 35.02
N ILE A 255 -23.91 -10.29 34.15
CA ILE A 255 -24.08 -10.55 32.72
C ILE A 255 -22.90 -9.92 32.00
N ILE A 256 -22.00 -10.74 31.44
CA ILE A 256 -20.78 -10.26 30.78
C ILE A 256 -20.92 -10.41 29.25
N PRO A 257 -20.50 -9.41 28.46
CA PRO A 257 -20.39 -9.56 27.01
C PRO A 257 -19.37 -10.63 26.63
N MET A 258 -19.77 -11.58 25.79
CA MET A 258 -18.94 -12.69 25.34
C MET A 258 -18.92 -12.76 23.81
N VAL A 259 -17.73 -13.02 23.28
CA VAL A 259 -17.51 -13.36 21.87
C VAL A 259 -17.58 -14.88 21.75
N GLU A 260 -18.43 -15.40 20.88
CA GLU A 260 -18.57 -16.83 20.60
C GLU A 260 -18.38 -17.06 19.09
N THR A 261 -17.21 -17.58 18.71
CA THR A 261 -16.83 -17.75 17.30
C THR A 261 -16.83 -19.22 16.90
N TYR A 262 -17.50 -19.53 15.79
CA TYR A 262 -17.45 -20.83 15.13
C TYR A 262 -16.51 -20.72 13.92
N ILE A 263 -15.44 -21.52 13.91
CA ILE A 263 -14.44 -21.55 12.85
C ILE A 263 -14.73 -22.75 11.95
N TYR A 264 -14.93 -22.52 10.65
CA TYR A 264 -15.28 -23.58 9.71
C TYR A 264 -14.23 -24.69 9.69
N ASP A 265 -14.69 -25.95 9.61
CA ASP A 265 -13.87 -27.15 9.36
C ASP A 265 -12.74 -27.44 10.36
N THR A 266 -12.85 -26.98 11.61
CA THR A 266 -11.78 -27.20 12.60
C THR A 266 -12.18 -28.15 13.72
N LYS A 267 -11.47 -29.29 13.82
CA LYS A 267 -11.42 -30.13 15.02
C LYS A 267 -10.34 -29.66 16.00
N MET A 268 -10.14 -28.34 16.09
CA MET A 268 -9.06 -27.76 16.89
C MET A 268 -9.47 -27.64 18.37
N ASN A 269 -8.53 -27.94 19.27
CA ASN A 269 -8.66 -27.60 20.68
C ASN A 269 -7.98 -26.25 20.95
N LEU A 270 -8.79 -25.20 21.07
CA LEU A 270 -8.31 -23.83 21.21
C LEU A 270 -8.26 -23.34 22.66
N TYR A 271 -8.68 -24.14 23.65
CA TYR A 271 -8.75 -23.69 25.05
C TYR A 271 -7.39 -23.20 25.56
N GLY A 272 -7.37 -22.01 26.15
CA GLY A 272 -6.17 -21.36 26.66
C GLY A 272 -5.31 -20.67 25.60
N GLN A 273 -5.61 -20.83 24.31
CA GLN A 273 -4.93 -20.09 23.24
C GLN A 273 -5.54 -18.70 23.09
N GLU A 274 -4.71 -17.74 22.74
CA GLU A 274 -5.15 -16.41 22.31
C GLU A 274 -5.54 -16.46 20.83
N ILE A 275 -6.70 -15.89 20.51
CA ILE A 275 -7.21 -15.76 19.14
C ILE A 275 -7.61 -14.33 18.87
N GLU A 276 -7.65 -13.97 17.59
CA GLU A 276 -8.15 -12.68 17.13
C GLU A 276 -9.29 -12.86 16.14
N VAL A 277 -10.41 -12.20 16.40
CA VAL A 277 -11.61 -12.26 15.54
C VAL A 277 -11.78 -10.92 14.84
N PHE A 278 -11.67 -10.92 13.51
CA PHE A 278 -11.91 -9.77 12.64
C PHE A 278 -13.39 -9.73 12.25
N PHE A 279 -14.05 -8.60 12.51
CA PHE A 279 -15.46 -8.37 12.20
C PHE A 279 -15.58 -7.76 10.80
N LEU A 280 -16.31 -8.44 9.90
CA LEU A 280 -16.39 -8.08 8.48
C LEU A 280 -17.75 -7.46 8.12
N GLU A 281 -18.83 -8.19 8.42
CA GLU A 281 -20.21 -7.82 8.07
C GLU A 281 -21.14 -8.23 9.21
N LYS A 282 -22.16 -7.42 9.52
CA LYS A 282 -23.21 -7.81 10.47
C LYS A 282 -24.36 -8.49 9.73
N LEU A 283 -24.63 -9.75 10.05
CA LEU A 283 -25.76 -10.48 9.45
C LEU A 283 -27.10 -10.10 10.08
N ARG A 284 -27.14 -9.96 11.41
CA ARG A 284 -28.35 -9.63 12.15
C ARG A 284 -28.09 -9.26 13.60
N ASP A 285 -29.09 -8.62 14.21
CA ASP A 285 -29.19 -8.46 15.67
C ASP A 285 -29.42 -9.79 16.40
N GLU A 286 -29.28 -9.76 17.73
CA GLU A 286 -29.59 -10.88 18.61
C GLU A 286 -31.10 -11.18 18.62
N ILE A 287 -31.46 -12.46 18.49
CA ILE A 287 -32.85 -12.93 18.44
C ILE A 287 -33.06 -13.90 19.60
N LYS A 288 -34.19 -13.76 20.30
CA LYS A 288 -34.66 -14.75 21.28
C LYS A 288 -35.43 -15.85 20.56
N PHE A 289 -35.11 -17.10 20.86
CA PHE A 289 -35.78 -18.27 20.27
C PHE A 289 -36.65 -18.96 21.32
N GLU A 290 -37.81 -19.44 20.89
CA GLU A 290 -38.76 -20.16 21.75
C GLU A 290 -38.44 -21.66 21.85
N SER A 291 -37.60 -22.19 20.95
CA SER A 291 -37.15 -23.58 20.96
C SER A 291 -35.75 -23.76 20.40
N LEU A 292 -35.10 -24.88 20.77
CA LEU A 292 -33.79 -25.27 20.23
C LEU A 292 -33.83 -25.54 18.73
N LEU A 293 -34.96 -26.02 18.20
CA LEU A 293 -35.11 -26.26 16.76
C LEU A 293 -35.03 -24.96 15.96
N GLN A 294 -35.77 -23.92 16.40
CA GLN A 294 -35.72 -22.59 15.77
C GLN A 294 -34.31 -22.00 15.81
N LEU A 295 -33.61 -22.13 16.94
CA LEU A 295 -32.21 -21.70 17.06
C LEU A 295 -31.31 -22.44 16.07
N SER A 296 -31.43 -23.77 16.01
CA SER A 296 -30.60 -24.61 15.13
C SER A 296 -30.81 -24.28 13.65
N THR A 297 -32.07 -24.13 13.21
CA THR A 297 -32.39 -23.73 11.83
C THR A 297 -31.79 -22.37 11.51
N LYS A 298 -31.91 -21.41 12.43
CA LYS A 298 -31.38 -20.07 12.18
C LYS A 298 -29.85 -20.05 12.12
N ILE A 299 -29.16 -20.84 12.94
CA ILE A 299 -27.69 -20.99 12.86
C ILE A 299 -27.27 -21.56 11.50
N GLN A 300 -27.99 -22.54 10.96
CA GLN A 300 -27.70 -23.10 9.64
C GLN A 300 -27.86 -22.06 8.52
N ASP A 301 -28.92 -21.26 8.57
CA ASP A 301 -29.13 -20.17 7.62
C ASP A 301 -28.03 -19.11 7.73
N ASP A 302 -27.66 -18.73 8.95
CA ASP A 302 -26.59 -17.75 9.21
C ASP A 302 -25.23 -18.27 8.69
N LEU A 303 -24.92 -19.56 8.89
CA LEU A 303 -23.70 -20.20 8.37
C LEU A 303 -23.65 -20.21 6.85
N LYS A 304 -24.78 -20.49 6.19
CA LYS A 304 -24.90 -20.46 4.74
C LYS A 304 -24.64 -19.06 4.19
N GLN A 305 -25.29 -18.04 4.76
CA GLN A 305 -25.10 -16.64 4.36
C GLN A 305 -23.65 -16.18 4.58
N ALA A 306 -23.05 -16.50 5.73
CA ALA A 306 -21.66 -16.17 6.00
C ALA A 306 -20.70 -16.86 5.01
N TYR A 307 -20.97 -18.12 4.64
CA TYR A 307 -20.15 -18.84 3.67
C TYR A 307 -20.25 -18.23 2.27
N GLU A 308 -21.46 -17.92 1.80
CA GLU A 308 -21.69 -17.22 0.52
C GLU A 308 -21.01 -15.85 0.50
N TRP A 309 -21.05 -15.11 1.61
CA TRP A 309 -20.30 -13.85 1.75
C TRP A 309 -18.80 -14.04 1.62
N HIS A 310 -18.21 -15.03 2.31
CA HIS A 310 -16.77 -15.29 2.24
C HIS A 310 -16.29 -15.69 0.84
N GLN A 311 -17.14 -16.36 0.06
CA GLN A 311 -16.81 -16.76 -1.31
C GLN A 311 -16.88 -15.62 -2.33
N SER A 312 -17.79 -14.67 -2.10
CA SER A 312 -18.05 -13.54 -3.01
C SER A 312 -17.33 -12.25 -2.61
N SER A 313 -16.79 -12.18 -1.39
CA SER A 313 -16.05 -11.03 -0.88
C SER A 313 -14.74 -10.83 -1.63
N GLU A 314 -14.54 -9.63 -2.17
CA GLU A 314 -13.30 -9.20 -2.82
C GLU A 314 -12.24 -8.70 -1.82
N ASP A 315 -12.49 -8.87 -0.50
CA ASP A 315 -11.55 -8.49 0.54
C ASP A 315 -10.43 -9.51 0.66
N SER A 316 -9.23 -9.11 0.23
CA SER A 316 -8.03 -9.90 0.45
C SER A 316 -7.61 -9.94 1.91
N TYR A 317 -6.98 -11.04 2.32
CA TYR A 317 -6.48 -11.21 3.68
C TYR A 317 -5.31 -12.19 3.71
N ILE A 318 -4.50 -12.13 4.78
CA ILE A 318 -3.44 -13.11 5.00
C ILE A 318 -4.07 -14.41 5.48
N SER A 319 -4.07 -15.43 4.62
CA SER A 319 -4.60 -16.75 4.93
C SER A 319 -3.65 -17.54 5.83
N ASN A 320 -2.34 -17.40 5.63
CA ASN A 320 -1.32 -18.09 6.43
C ASN A 320 0.04 -17.37 6.37
N TYR A 321 0.90 -17.61 7.35
CA TYR A 321 2.33 -17.38 7.21
C TYR A 321 3.06 -18.72 7.10
N VAL A 322 3.73 -18.96 5.98
CA VAL A 322 4.54 -20.17 5.74
C VAL A 322 6.01 -19.77 5.80
N LYS A 323 6.75 -20.23 6.81
CA LYS A 323 8.15 -19.80 7.06
C LYS A 323 8.30 -18.26 7.06
N ASP A 324 7.40 -17.60 7.78
CA ASP A 324 7.28 -16.13 7.87
C ASP A 324 6.96 -15.40 6.54
N ILE A 325 6.59 -16.15 5.49
CA ILE A 325 6.11 -15.60 4.22
C ILE A 325 4.59 -15.39 4.33
N PRO A 326 4.09 -14.14 4.24
CA PRO A 326 2.65 -13.90 4.20
C PRO A 326 2.07 -14.41 2.89
N VAL A 327 1.03 -15.25 2.99
CA VAL A 327 0.21 -15.68 1.87
C VAL A 327 -1.11 -14.92 1.91
N TRP A 328 -1.30 -14.02 0.96
CA TRP A 328 -2.54 -13.28 0.75
C TRP A 328 -3.48 -14.08 -0.14
N LEU A 329 -4.73 -14.17 0.27
CA LEU A 329 -5.80 -14.79 -0.49
C LEU A 329 -6.86 -13.75 -0.83
N LEU A 330 -7.17 -13.63 -2.11
CA LEU A 330 -8.32 -12.94 -2.65
C LEU A 330 -9.27 -14.00 -3.21
N GLN A 331 -10.23 -14.41 -2.38
CA GLN A 331 -11.25 -15.37 -2.79
C GLN A 331 -12.24 -14.69 -3.75
N SER A 332 -12.56 -15.31 -4.87
CA SER A 332 -13.64 -14.82 -5.74
C SER A 332 -14.18 -15.95 -6.60
N ASP A 333 -15.50 -16.04 -6.73
CA ASP A 333 -16.18 -16.95 -7.66
C ASP A 333 -16.56 -16.28 -9.00
N ARG A 334 -16.24 -15.00 -9.17
CA ARG A 334 -16.48 -14.22 -10.40
C ARG A 334 -15.63 -14.71 -11.58
N PHE A 335 -14.49 -15.31 -11.29
CA PHE A 335 -13.47 -15.68 -12.29
C PHE A 335 -13.30 -17.20 -12.37
N ALA A 336 -13.25 -17.72 -13.60
CA ALA A 336 -12.87 -19.11 -13.86
C ALA A 336 -11.34 -19.32 -13.78
N GLN A 337 -10.59 -18.22 -13.84
CA GLN A 337 -9.13 -18.20 -13.75
C GLN A 337 -8.67 -18.12 -12.29
N GLY A 338 -7.48 -18.67 -12.05
CA GLY A 338 -6.69 -18.44 -10.86
C GLY A 338 -5.45 -17.65 -11.22
N SER A 339 -4.94 -16.89 -10.26
CA SER A 339 -3.71 -16.12 -10.37
C SER A 339 -2.87 -16.33 -9.12
N LEU A 340 -1.56 -16.54 -9.28
CA LEU A 340 -0.59 -16.63 -8.19
C LEU A 340 0.60 -15.75 -8.51
N GLN A 341 0.96 -14.86 -7.58
CA GLN A 341 2.11 -13.97 -7.68
C GLN A 341 3.06 -14.20 -6.50
N LEU A 342 4.34 -14.46 -6.80
CA LEU A 342 5.44 -14.35 -5.85
C LEU A 342 6.12 -13.01 -6.07
N VAL A 343 6.19 -12.20 -5.03
CA VAL A 343 6.75 -10.84 -5.10
C VAL A 343 7.91 -10.71 -4.13
N PHE A 344 9.11 -10.47 -4.64
CA PHE A 344 10.29 -10.21 -3.84
C PHE A 344 10.62 -8.71 -3.83
N GLN A 345 11.13 -8.21 -2.71
CA GLN A 345 11.40 -6.79 -2.54
C GLN A 345 12.89 -6.54 -2.25
N GLN A 346 13.49 -5.53 -2.87
CA GLN A 346 14.83 -5.07 -2.52
C GLN A 346 14.99 -3.56 -2.71
N ARG A 347 16.03 -2.98 -2.10
CA ARG A 347 16.47 -1.62 -2.42
C ARG A 347 17.16 -1.61 -3.78
N LEU A 348 16.90 -0.54 -4.53
CA LEU A 348 17.41 -0.37 -5.88
C LEU A 348 18.86 0.12 -5.86
N ASP A 349 19.73 -0.55 -6.59
CA ASP A 349 21.08 -0.09 -6.94
C ASP A 349 21.42 -0.51 -8.38
N LYS A 350 22.44 0.11 -8.97
CA LYS A 350 22.74 -0.01 -10.41
C LYS A 350 23.02 -1.46 -10.82
N LYS A 351 23.83 -2.16 -10.03
CA LYS A 351 24.20 -3.56 -10.30
C LYS A 351 23.00 -4.48 -10.12
N ASN A 352 22.28 -4.36 -9.01
CA ASN A 352 21.14 -5.24 -8.72
C ASN A 352 19.97 -5.03 -9.70
N ALA A 353 19.80 -3.82 -10.23
CA ALA A 353 18.78 -3.56 -11.26
C ALA A 353 18.99 -4.45 -12.51
N SER A 354 20.20 -4.44 -13.09
CA SER A 354 20.53 -5.31 -14.23
C SER A 354 20.56 -6.79 -13.85
N LEU A 355 21.12 -7.10 -12.67
CA LEU A 355 21.37 -8.49 -12.24
C LEU A 355 20.07 -9.27 -11.97
N PHE A 356 19.10 -8.66 -11.29
CA PHE A 356 17.85 -9.35 -10.97
C PHE A 356 16.89 -9.41 -12.16
N GLU A 357 16.90 -8.43 -13.06
CA GLU A 357 16.17 -8.56 -14.33
C GLU A 357 16.71 -9.75 -15.14
N LEU A 358 18.04 -9.84 -15.30
CA LEU A 358 18.65 -10.97 -16.00
C LEU A 358 18.38 -12.31 -15.31
N LEU A 359 18.43 -12.35 -13.97
CA LEU A 359 18.09 -13.55 -13.21
C LEU A 359 16.67 -14.02 -13.49
N LEU A 360 15.69 -13.11 -13.46
CA LEU A 360 14.29 -13.48 -13.73
C LEU A 360 14.12 -14.01 -15.17
N GLN A 361 14.73 -13.36 -16.17
CA GLN A 361 14.68 -13.83 -17.56
C GLN A 361 15.29 -15.23 -17.70
N VAL A 362 16.43 -15.48 -17.07
CA VAL A 362 17.08 -16.80 -17.07
C VAL A 362 16.23 -17.85 -16.35
N LEU A 363 15.64 -17.54 -15.20
CA LEU A 363 14.74 -18.46 -14.50
C LEU A 363 13.52 -18.80 -15.35
N THR A 364 12.86 -17.81 -15.97
CA THR A 364 11.66 -18.05 -16.79
C THR A 364 11.97 -18.64 -18.18
N SER A 365 13.24 -18.90 -18.50
CA SER A 365 13.63 -19.60 -19.73
C SER A 365 13.35 -21.10 -19.69
N GLY A 366 13.16 -21.69 -18.51
CA GLY A 366 12.85 -23.12 -18.31
C GLY A 366 13.32 -23.65 -16.96
N CYS A 367 13.05 -24.92 -16.70
CA CYS A 367 13.45 -25.61 -15.47
C CYS A 367 14.03 -26.99 -15.78
N ARG A 368 14.50 -27.73 -14.78
CA ARG A 368 15.06 -29.08 -15.01
C ARG A 368 14.06 -30.03 -15.69
N ARG A 369 12.77 -29.91 -15.38
CA ARG A 369 11.69 -30.73 -15.98
C ARG A 369 11.40 -30.35 -17.44
N PHE A 370 11.50 -29.07 -17.79
CA PHE A 370 11.27 -28.55 -19.15
C PHE A 370 12.47 -27.69 -19.58
N PRO A 371 13.48 -28.32 -20.21
CA PRO A 371 14.77 -27.70 -20.47
C PRO A 371 14.72 -26.77 -21.69
N GLY A 372 14.09 -25.60 -21.56
CA GLY A 372 14.09 -24.56 -22.57
C GLY A 372 12.73 -23.89 -22.76
N ARG A 373 12.72 -22.75 -23.46
CA ARG A 373 11.51 -21.94 -23.68
C ARG A 373 10.47 -22.69 -24.51
N VAL A 374 10.90 -23.53 -25.46
CA VAL A 374 9.99 -24.27 -26.35
C VAL A 374 9.24 -25.35 -25.60
N GLU A 375 9.96 -26.14 -24.80
CA GLU A 375 9.41 -27.20 -23.96
C GLU A 375 8.48 -26.62 -22.89
N LEU A 376 8.90 -25.53 -22.23
CA LEU A 376 8.08 -24.84 -21.25
C LEU A 376 6.79 -24.29 -21.87
N SER A 377 6.90 -23.59 -23.02
CA SER A 377 5.74 -23.06 -23.74
C SER A 377 4.79 -24.17 -24.21
N THR A 378 5.32 -25.31 -24.66
CA THR A 378 4.51 -26.45 -25.11
C THR A 378 3.70 -27.05 -23.96
N GLU A 379 4.29 -27.14 -22.76
CA GLU A 379 3.55 -27.59 -21.58
C GLU A 379 2.48 -26.56 -21.16
N LEU A 380 2.81 -25.27 -21.19
CA LEU A 380 1.83 -24.22 -20.89
C LEU A 380 0.64 -24.22 -21.86
N ASP A 381 0.87 -24.49 -23.14
CA ASP A 381 -0.19 -24.71 -24.13
C ASP A 381 -1.03 -25.96 -23.80
N ARG A 382 -0.40 -27.04 -23.34
CA ARG A 382 -1.09 -28.26 -22.85
C ARG A 382 -1.95 -27.97 -21.61
N LEU A 383 -1.51 -27.03 -20.78
CA LEU A 383 -2.27 -26.50 -19.64
C LEU A 383 -3.26 -25.42 -20.07
N TYR A 384 -3.87 -25.59 -21.25
CA TYR A 384 -4.93 -24.74 -21.80
C TYR A 384 -4.53 -23.27 -21.93
N GLY A 385 -3.28 -23.00 -22.27
CA GLY A 385 -2.74 -21.65 -22.43
C GLY A 385 -2.55 -20.91 -21.11
N SER A 386 -2.22 -21.64 -20.04
CA SER A 386 -1.74 -21.02 -18.80
C SER A 386 -0.47 -20.22 -19.09
N SER A 387 -0.20 -19.15 -18.35
CA SER A 387 0.98 -18.31 -18.55
C SER A 387 1.87 -18.30 -17.31
N ILE A 388 3.18 -18.20 -17.53
CA ILE A 388 4.17 -17.90 -16.49
C ILE A 388 5.00 -16.74 -16.98
N ASP A 389 5.00 -15.65 -16.22
CA ASP A 389 5.65 -14.40 -16.59
C ASP A 389 6.49 -13.86 -15.44
N SER A 390 7.56 -13.14 -15.79
CA SER A 390 8.34 -12.35 -14.83
C SER A 390 8.31 -10.88 -15.18
N ASN A 391 8.23 -10.02 -14.17
CA ASN A 391 8.17 -8.57 -14.34
C ASN A 391 8.89 -7.84 -13.20
N ILE A 392 9.37 -6.63 -13.45
CA ILE A 392 9.97 -5.76 -12.44
C ILE A 392 9.25 -4.42 -12.38
N HIS A 393 8.87 -4.01 -11.17
CA HIS A 393 8.30 -2.69 -10.92
C HIS A 393 9.10 -1.93 -9.85
N ASN A 394 9.54 -0.73 -10.21
CA ASN A 394 10.21 0.18 -9.30
C ASN A 394 9.19 1.11 -8.64
N TYR A 395 9.15 1.10 -7.31
CA TYR A 395 8.36 2.00 -6.48
C TYR A 395 9.31 2.94 -5.76
N GLY A 396 9.68 4.02 -6.44
CA GLY A 396 10.75 4.91 -5.99
C GLY A 396 12.10 4.17 -6.03
N ASP A 397 12.77 4.11 -4.88
CA ASP A 397 14.04 3.43 -4.68
C ASP A 397 13.90 1.95 -4.26
N ILE A 398 12.71 1.37 -4.43
CA ILE A 398 12.43 -0.04 -4.15
C ILE A 398 12.13 -0.76 -5.45
N GLN A 399 12.81 -1.88 -5.66
CA GLN A 399 12.54 -2.81 -6.76
C GLN A 399 11.67 -3.96 -6.25
N ASN A 400 10.59 -4.25 -6.98
CA ASN A 400 9.72 -5.41 -6.74
C ASN A 400 9.86 -6.37 -7.93
N LEU A 401 10.20 -7.61 -7.63
CA LEU A 401 10.43 -8.70 -8.58
C LEU A 401 9.22 -9.61 -8.56
N PHE A 402 8.53 -9.73 -9.69
CA PHE A 402 7.30 -10.52 -9.82
C PHE A 402 7.59 -11.80 -10.59
N LEU A 403 7.11 -12.91 -10.05
CA LEU A 403 6.92 -14.17 -10.76
C LEU A 403 5.43 -14.49 -10.69
N THR A 404 4.77 -14.50 -11.83
CA THR A 404 3.32 -14.63 -11.95
C THR A 404 2.96 -15.88 -12.71
N VAL A 405 1.89 -16.54 -12.28
CA VAL A 405 1.23 -17.60 -13.05
C VAL A 405 -0.27 -17.33 -13.08
N ASP A 406 -0.84 -17.45 -14.27
CA ASP A 406 -2.27 -17.33 -14.51
C ASP A 406 -2.76 -18.54 -15.30
N GLY A 407 -3.97 -19.01 -15.00
CA GLY A 407 -4.52 -20.17 -15.70
C GLY A 407 -5.93 -20.49 -15.25
N LEU A 408 -6.59 -21.42 -15.94
CA LEU A 408 -7.93 -21.87 -15.57
C LEU A 408 -7.87 -22.75 -14.31
N VAL A 409 -8.69 -22.45 -13.29
CA VAL A 409 -8.69 -23.21 -12.02
C VAL A 409 -9.08 -24.67 -12.27
N ASN A 410 -10.18 -24.86 -13.00
CA ASN A 410 -10.70 -26.17 -13.36
C ASN A 410 -11.07 -26.19 -14.84
N TRP A 411 -11.00 -27.36 -15.45
CA TRP A 411 -11.52 -27.60 -16.79
C TRP A 411 -12.56 -28.71 -16.84
N THR A 412 -13.24 -28.84 -17.98
CA THR A 412 -14.39 -29.76 -18.16
C THR A 412 -14.01 -31.24 -18.06
N ASP A 413 -12.73 -31.58 -18.19
CA ASP A 413 -12.19 -32.93 -18.10
C ASP A 413 -11.70 -33.30 -16.70
N SER A 414 -12.00 -32.48 -15.68
CA SER A 414 -11.49 -32.58 -14.29
C SER A 414 -10.00 -32.25 -14.12
N SER A 415 -9.31 -31.78 -15.17
CA SER A 415 -7.95 -31.24 -15.00
C SER A 415 -7.97 -29.95 -14.18
N GLN A 416 -6.83 -29.65 -13.55
CA GLN A 416 -6.61 -28.43 -12.76
C GLN A 416 -5.41 -27.65 -13.33
N PRO A 417 -5.57 -26.99 -14.49
CA PRO A 417 -4.45 -26.41 -15.24
C PRO A 417 -3.66 -25.39 -14.41
N PHE A 418 -4.35 -24.51 -13.69
CA PHE A 418 -3.74 -23.53 -12.79
C PHE A 418 -2.91 -24.19 -11.67
N ALA A 419 -3.39 -25.28 -11.09
CA ALA A 419 -2.64 -26.00 -10.04
C ALA A 419 -1.33 -26.59 -10.59
N GLU A 420 -1.38 -27.18 -11.78
CA GLU A 420 -0.19 -27.71 -12.46
C GLU A 420 0.79 -26.59 -12.87
N ALA A 421 0.27 -25.47 -13.38
CA ALA A 421 1.08 -24.31 -13.73
C ALA A 421 1.72 -23.66 -12.49
N ALA A 422 1.00 -23.59 -11.36
CA ALA A 422 1.54 -23.11 -10.10
C ALA A 422 2.70 -23.97 -9.59
N ARG A 423 2.59 -25.30 -9.67
CA ARG A 423 3.71 -26.22 -9.36
C ARG A 423 4.89 -25.98 -10.30
N LEU A 424 4.62 -25.75 -11.58
CA LEU A 424 5.66 -25.45 -12.56
C LEU A 424 6.39 -24.13 -12.26
N LEU A 425 5.71 -23.10 -11.77
CA LEU A 425 6.35 -21.87 -11.31
C LEU A 425 7.28 -22.13 -10.10
N PHE A 426 6.87 -23.00 -9.18
CA PHE A 426 7.74 -23.43 -8.08
C PHE A 426 8.93 -24.28 -8.56
N ASP A 427 8.75 -25.10 -9.60
CA ASP A 427 9.87 -25.83 -10.22
C ASP A 427 10.85 -24.90 -10.92
N ILE A 428 10.37 -23.85 -11.59
CA ILE A 428 11.22 -22.78 -12.14
C ILE A 428 12.04 -22.11 -11.01
N LEU A 429 11.41 -21.80 -9.89
CA LEU A 429 12.06 -21.09 -8.79
C LEU A 429 13.03 -21.97 -7.98
N PHE A 430 12.74 -23.26 -7.80
CA PHE A 430 13.48 -24.13 -6.86
C PHE A 430 14.25 -25.27 -7.52
N ASP A 431 13.95 -25.58 -8.78
CA ASP A 431 14.64 -26.60 -9.59
C ASP A 431 15.01 -26.03 -10.99
N PRO A 432 15.72 -24.89 -11.03
CA PRO A 432 16.11 -24.26 -12.29
C PRO A 432 17.11 -25.11 -13.07
N GLN A 433 17.35 -24.75 -14.32
CA GLN A 433 18.39 -25.41 -15.13
C GLN A 433 19.78 -25.00 -14.67
N LEU A 434 20.45 -25.94 -14.00
CA LEU A 434 21.83 -25.80 -13.53
C LEU A 434 22.72 -26.89 -14.13
N ASP A 435 24.00 -26.60 -14.32
CA ASP A 435 25.04 -27.56 -14.68
C ASP A 435 25.44 -28.44 -13.48
N GLU A 436 26.38 -29.37 -13.69
CA GLU A 436 26.88 -30.29 -12.65
C GLU A 436 27.58 -29.57 -11.47
N GLU A 437 28.03 -28.34 -11.68
CA GLU A 437 28.67 -27.48 -10.68
C GLU A 437 27.66 -26.55 -9.96
N GLY A 438 26.38 -26.64 -10.33
CA GLY A 438 25.28 -25.85 -9.81
C GLY A 438 25.28 -24.40 -10.29
N ASN A 439 25.86 -24.11 -11.45
CA ASN A 439 25.77 -22.80 -12.12
C ASN A 439 24.65 -22.82 -13.16
N PHE A 440 24.10 -21.64 -13.48
CA PHE A 440 23.16 -21.53 -14.58
C PHE A 440 23.83 -21.86 -15.93
N ILE A 441 23.05 -22.41 -16.86
CA ILE A 441 23.55 -22.78 -18.19
C ILE A 441 24.07 -21.55 -18.93
N GLU A 442 25.37 -21.55 -19.25
CA GLU A 442 26.08 -20.42 -19.86
C GLU A 442 25.42 -19.92 -21.16
N ALA A 443 24.98 -20.85 -22.02
CA ALA A 443 24.30 -20.50 -23.28
C ALA A 443 22.99 -19.74 -23.06
N ILE A 444 22.23 -20.08 -22.02
CA ILE A 444 20.98 -19.38 -21.67
C ILE A 444 21.31 -18.00 -21.09
N PHE A 445 22.25 -17.94 -20.15
CA PHE A 445 22.72 -16.69 -19.57
C PHE A 445 23.16 -15.68 -20.64
N GLU A 446 24.01 -16.09 -21.58
CA GLU A 446 24.52 -15.22 -22.63
C GLU A 446 23.43 -14.79 -23.62
N SER A 447 22.52 -15.71 -23.97
CA SER A 447 21.38 -15.41 -24.84
C SER A 447 20.46 -14.35 -24.22
N GLU A 448 20.04 -14.52 -22.97
CA GLU A 448 19.15 -13.57 -22.29
C GLU A 448 19.85 -12.22 -22.04
N ARG A 449 21.15 -12.23 -21.69
CA ARG A 449 21.95 -11.01 -21.55
C ARG A 449 22.01 -10.21 -22.86
N GLN A 450 22.23 -10.89 -23.97
CA GLN A 450 22.30 -10.25 -25.28
C GLN A 450 20.92 -9.73 -25.75
N ASN A 451 19.84 -10.43 -25.42
CA ASN A 451 18.47 -9.95 -25.66
C ASN A 451 18.23 -8.63 -24.92
N MET A 452 18.53 -8.57 -23.63
CA MET A 452 18.38 -7.36 -22.81
C MET A 452 19.22 -6.19 -23.34
N ILE A 453 20.48 -6.43 -23.73
CA ILE A 453 21.33 -5.39 -24.33
C ILE A 453 20.72 -4.85 -25.62
N THR A 454 20.14 -5.74 -26.44
CA THR A 454 19.48 -5.36 -27.70
C THR A 454 18.26 -4.49 -27.43
N GLU A 455 17.45 -4.83 -26.44
CA GLU A 455 16.29 -4.04 -26.02
C GLU A 455 16.70 -2.66 -25.48
N LEU A 456 17.74 -2.58 -24.65
CA LEU A 456 18.24 -1.29 -24.14
C LEU A 456 18.79 -0.40 -25.26
N LYS A 457 19.49 -0.97 -26.25
CA LYS A 457 19.94 -0.23 -27.44
C LYS A 457 18.76 0.26 -28.29
N ALA A 458 17.72 -0.57 -28.45
CA ALA A 458 16.52 -0.18 -29.17
C ALA A 458 15.81 1.02 -28.48
N ARG A 459 15.81 1.07 -27.15
CA ARG A 459 15.28 2.20 -26.38
C ARG A 459 16.02 3.51 -26.62
N GLU A 460 17.34 3.49 -26.84
CA GLU A 460 18.10 4.70 -27.16
C GLU A 460 17.75 5.29 -28.55
N ASN A 461 17.31 4.42 -29.46
CA ASN A 461 16.84 4.82 -30.79
C ASN A 461 15.43 5.43 -30.77
N ASP A 462 14.60 5.09 -29.78
CA ASP A 462 13.34 5.78 -29.53
C ASP A 462 13.61 7.15 -28.88
N ARG A 463 13.50 8.21 -29.68
CA ARG A 463 13.76 9.58 -29.23
C ARG A 463 12.81 10.07 -28.16
N ALA A 464 11.55 9.61 -28.17
CA ALA A 464 10.59 10.01 -27.14
C ALA A 464 10.96 9.33 -25.81
N ARG A 465 11.29 8.04 -25.84
CA ARG A 465 11.71 7.32 -24.65
C ARG A 465 13.05 7.82 -24.12
N TYR A 466 14.02 8.06 -24.99
CA TYR A 466 15.31 8.65 -24.63
C TYR A 466 15.13 9.98 -23.91
N ALA A 467 14.31 10.88 -24.46
CA ALA A 467 14.06 12.18 -23.86
C ALA A 467 13.38 12.07 -22.49
N TYR A 468 12.42 11.14 -22.35
CA TYR A 468 11.73 10.88 -21.09
C TYR A 468 12.73 10.39 -20.03
N ASP A 469 13.50 9.35 -20.35
CA ASP A 469 14.47 8.78 -19.42
C ASP A 469 15.55 9.82 -19.04
N ARG A 470 16.02 10.64 -20.00
CA ARG A 470 16.99 11.70 -19.73
C ARG A 470 16.45 12.77 -18.78
N SER A 471 15.17 13.12 -18.89
CA SER A 471 14.53 14.06 -17.97
C SER A 471 14.45 13.51 -16.53
N ILE A 472 14.26 12.20 -16.36
CA ILE A 472 14.31 11.54 -15.06
C ILE A 472 15.73 11.56 -14.49
N ASP A 473 16.74 11.30 -15.32
CA ASP A 473 18.15 11.36 -14.92
C ASP A 473 18.51 12.77 -14.39
N LEU A 474 17.99 13.83 -15.01
CA LEU A 474 18.17 15.21 -14.55
C LEU A 474 17.48 15.48 -13.20
N LEU A 475 16.26 14.97 -13.00
CA LEU A 475 15.53 15.14 -11.75
C LEU A 475 16.21 14.41 -10.58
N CYS A 476 16.58 13.15 -10.81
CA CYS A 476 17.04 12.26 -9.75
C CYS A 476 18.55 12.39 -9.48
N GLY A 477 19.34 12.75 -10.50
CA GLY A 477 20.80 12.72 -10.41
C GLY A 477 21.29 11.31 -10.08
N ASP A 478 22.15 11.19 -9.06
CA ASP A 478 22.68 9.91 -8.58
C ASP A 478 21.74 9.17 -7.60
N GLN A 479 20.57 9.74 -7.27
CA GLN A 479 19.62 9.09 -6.37
C GLN A 479 19.08 7.79 -6.98
N PRO A 480 18.83 6.74 -6.16
CA PRO A 480 18.32 5.46 -6.65
C PRO A 480 17.02 5.57 -7.47
N HIS A 481 16.18 6.58 -7.21
CA HIS A 481 14.93 6.81 -7.93
C HIS A 481 15.10 6.97 -9.46
N GLY A 482 16.29 7.37 -9.92
CA GLY A 482 16.63 7.48 -11.35
C GLY A 482 17.09 6.16 -11.99
N ILE A 483 17.34 5.12 -11.20
CA ILE A 483 17.81 3.83 -11.71
C ILE A 483 16.67 3.12 -12.44
N ARG A 484 16.96 2.71 -13.68
CA ARG A 484 15.99 2.03 -14.55
C ARG A 484 15.80 0.58 -14.10
N SER A 485 14.60 0.03 -14.28
CA SER A 485 14.27 -1.34 -13.83
C SER A 485 15.16 -2.42 -14.43
N GLY A 486 15.51 -2.32 -15.72
CA GLY A 486 16.44 -3.22 -16.41
C GLY A 486 17.92 -2.81 -16.34
N GLY A 487 18.25 -1.83 -15.48
CA GLY A 487 19.60 -1.32 -15.28
C GLY A 487 20.22 -0.69 -16.53
N SER A 488 21.51 -0.98 -16.78
CA SER A 488 22.29 -0.39 -17.87
C SER A 488 23.08 -1.43 -18.68
N ILE A 489 23.45 -1.06 -19.91
CA ILE A 489 24.29 -1.88 -20.80
C ILE A 489 25.67 -2.12 -20.17
N GLU A 490 26.23 -1.12 -19.49
CA GLU A 490 27.53 -1.22 -18.81
C GLU A 490 27.50 -2.30 -17.73
N GLU A 491 26.49 -2.25 -16.86
CA GLU A 491 26.30 -3.23 -15.79
C GLU A 491 26.06 -4.63 -16.37
N LEU A 492 25.22 -4.78 -17.39
CA LEU A 492 24.95 -6.07 -18.03
C LEU A 492 26.21 -6.72 -18.62
N ASN A 493 27.08 -5.93 -19.27
CA ASN A 493 28.33 -6.44 -19.81
C ASN A 493 29.30 -6.93 -18.72
N ALA A 494 29.22 -6.34 -17.52
CA ALA A 494 30.09 -6.68 -16.39
C ALA A 494 29.60 -7.90 -15.58
N LEU A 495 28.36 -8.37 -15.78
CA LEU A 495 27.82 -9.51 -15.03
C LEU A 495 28.46 -10.83 -15.42
N SER A 496 28.65 -11.69 -14.42
CA SER A 496 29.14 -13.07 -14.57
C SER A 496 28.12 -14.11 -14.13
N LEU A 497 28.33 -15.38 -14.50
CA LEU A 497 27.55 -16.52 -13.97
C LEU A 497 27.61 -16.63 -12.44
N SER A 498 28.74 -16.26 -11.83
CA SER A 498 28.89 -16.24 -10.37
C SER A 498 28.00 -15.18 -9.72
N ASP A 499 27.90 -13.98 -10.33
CA ASP A 499 26.97 -12.94 -9.87
C ASP A 499 25.52 -13.45 -9.91
N LEU A 500 25.14 -14.13 -10.99
CA LEU A 500 23.80 -14.69 -11.15
C LEU A 500 23.48 -15.75 -10.08
N LYS A 501 24.43 -16.66 -9.82
CA LYS A 501 24.32 -17.69 -8.76
C LYS A 501 24.17 -17.06 -7.38
N ASN A 502 24.94 -16.01 -7.09
CA ASN A 502 24.84 -15.27 -5.83
C ASN A 502 23.51 -14.54 -5.71
N ALA A 503 23.02 -13.92 -6.79
CA ALA A 503 21.72 -13.25 -6.83
C ALA A 503 20.57 -14.24 -6.60
N TYR A 504 20.63 -15.43 -7.19
CA TYR A 504 19.67 -16.50 -6.96
C TYR A 504 19.67 -16.97 -5.49
N SER A 505 20.85 -17.16 -4.90
CA SER A 505 20.97 -17.46 -3.48
C SER A 505 20.35 -16.36 -2.62
N LYS A 506 20.62 -15.08 -2.93
CA LYS A 506 20.06 -13.92 -2.24
C LYS A 506 18.53 -13.85 -2.37
N LEU A 507 17.99 -14.10 -3.56
CA LEU A 507 16.54 -14.16 -3.84
C LEU A 507 15.83 -15.13 -2.87
N LEU A 508 16.39 -16.33 -2.71
CA LEU A 508 15.78 -17.38 -1.88
C LEU A 508 16.01 -17.17 -0.38
N ASN A 509 17.20 -16.72 0.03
CA ASN A 509 17.60 -16.70 1.44
C ASN A 509 17.35 -15.37 2.15
N GLU A 510 17.39 -14.24 1.44
CA GLU A 510 17.50 -12.91 2.06
C GLU A 510 16.39 -11.95 1.66
N LEU A 511 15.92 -12.00 0.40
CA LEU A 511 14.93 -11.03 -0.07
C LEU A 511 13.57 -11.27 0.59
N PRO A 512 12.96 -10.24 1.22
CA PRO A 512 11.57 -10.30 1.65
C PRO A 512 10.66 -10.72 0.51
N VAL A 513 9.79 -11.69 0.78
CA VAL A 513 8.84 -12.21 -0.21
C VAL A 513 7.43 -12.24 0.35
N MET A 514 6.47 -12.03 -0.53
CA MET A 514 5.04 -12.20 -0.30
C MET A 514 4.44 -13.04 -1.42
N VAL A 515 3.42 -13.81 -1.08
CA VAL A 515 2.64 -14.59 -2.03
C VAL A 515 1.23 -14.02 -2.08
N CYS A 516 0.68 -13.79 -3.26
CA CYS A 516 -0.72 -13.41 -3.42
C CYS A 516 -1.41 -14.39 -4.37
N ILE A 517 -2.57 -14.89 -3.96
CA ILE A 517 -3.37 -15.87 -4.70
C ILE A 517 -4.76 -15.27 -4.90
N GLY A 518 -5.26 -15.31 -6.13
CA GLY A 518 -6.59 -14.84 -6.49
C GLY A 518 -7.40 -15.91 -7.22
N GLY A 519 -8.73 -15.88 -7.01
CA GLY A 519 -9.70 -16.67 -7.76
C GLY A 519 -10.46 -17.66 -6.90
N ARG A 520 -11.06 -18.68 -7.54
CA ARG A 520 -11.84 -19.71 -6.86
C ARG A 520 -10.93 -20.80 -6.30
N ILE A 521 -10.22 -20.47 -5.22
CA ILE A 521 -9.24 -21.37 -4.60
C ILE A 521 -9.93 -22.26 -3.56
N ASP A 522 -9.77 -23.58 -3.69
CA ASP A 522 -10.24 -24.53 -2.68
C ASP A 522 -9.15 -24.84 -1.64
N SER A 523 -9.52 -25.55 -0.58
CA SER A 523 -8.59 -25.90 0.48
C SER A 523 -7.44 -26.80 0.00
N TYR A 524 -7.66 -27.68 -0.97
CA TYR A 524 -6.62 -28.62 -1.43
C TYR A 524 -5.52 -27.89 -2.19
N LEU A 525 -5.91 -27.04 -3.15
CA LEU A 525 -4.99 -26.20 -3.90
C LEU A 525 -4.23 -25.25 -2.96
N LEU A 526 -4.90 -24.69 -1.96
CA LEU A 526 -4.28 -23.80 -0.98
C LEU A 526 -3.22 -24.53 -0.13
N GLU A 527 -3.50 -25.76 0.33
CA GLU A 527 -2.51 -26.57 1.05
C GLU A 527 -1.34 -26.98 0.14
N ASP A 528 -1.59 -27.35 -1.12
CA ASP A 528 -0.52 -27.69 -2.08
C ASP A 528 0.43 -26.50 -2.32
N ILE A 529 -0.11 -25.28 -2.39
CA ILE A 529 0.71 -24.06 -2.45
C ILE A 529 1.51 -23.87 -1.16
N TYR A 530 0.92 -24.08 0.03
CA TYR A 530 1.65 -24.01 1.29
C TYR A 530 2.78 -25.05 1.38
N GLU A 531 2.55 -26.27 0.89
CA GLU A 531 3.55 -27.32 0.84
C GLU A 531 4.72 -26.93 -0.08
N ASN A 532 4.44 -26.37 -1.26
CA ASN A 532 5.49 -25.88 -2.15
C ASN A 532 6.28 -24.70 -1.56
N LEU A 533 5.64 -23.82 -0.79
CA LEU A 533 6.33 -22.74 -0.07
C LEU A 533 7.27 -23.26 1.02
N ASN A 534 7.09 -24.48 1.53
CA ASN A 534 8.05 -25.09 2.46
C ASN A 534 9.40 -25.45 1.80
N ARG A 535 9.51 -25.37 0.46
CA ARG A 535 10.78 -25.49 -0.28
C ARG A 535 11.71 -24.29 -0.05
N PHE A 536 11.18 -23.13 0.39
CA PHE A 536 12.02 -22.02 0.83
C PHE A 536 12.94 -22.45 1.99
N PRO A 537 14.16 -21.92 2.09
CA PRO A 537 15.05 -22.18 3.22
C PRO A 537 14.39 -21.84 4.57
N SER A 538 14.68 -22.60 5.63
CA SER A 538 14.07 -22.37 6.96
C SER A 538 14.72 -21.22 7.75
N ALA A 539 15.99 -20.90 7.47
CA ALA A 539 16.75 -19.86 8.16
C ALA A 539 16.89 -18.61 7.26
N ARG A 540 15.77 -17.95 6.96
CA ARG A 540 15.77 -16.72 6.15
C ARG A 540 15.99 -15.53 7.06
N ASN A 541 17.08 -14.80 6.87
CA ASN A 541 17.33 -13.54 7.56
C ASN A 541 16.71 -12.39 6.75
N GLN A 542 15.39 -12.39 6.63
CA GLN A 542 14.66 -11.41 5.83
C GLN A 542 13.95 -10.37 6.71
N ALA A 543 13.85 -9.14 6.20
CA ALA A 543 12.87 -8.20 6.72
C ALA A 543 11.44 -8.68 6.41
N LYS A 544 10.44 -8.22 7.17
CA LYS A 544 9.03 -8.47 6.83
C LYS A 544 8.71 -7.79 5.50
N PHE A 545 8.02 -8.49 4.59
CA PHE A 545 7.59 -7.88 3.33
C PHE A 545 6.73 -6.63 3.59
N GLY A 546 6.96 -5.57 2.81
CA GLY A 546 6.26 -4.30 2.98
C GLY A 546 6.79 -3.41 4.11
N SER A 547 7.74 -3.87 4.93
CA SER A 547 8.42 -3.01 5.91
C SER A 547 9.37 -2.00 5.26
N MET A 548 9.90 -2.32 4.06
CA MET A 548 10.61 -1.34 3.25
C MET A 548 9.61 -0.41 2.58
N LYS A 549 9.75 0.88 2.86
CA LYS A 549 8.95 1.96 2.29
C LYS A 549 9.78 2.82 1.34
N PRO A 550 9.22 3.26 0.20
CA PRO A 550 9.92 4.17 -0.71
C PRO A 550 10.41 5.41 0.02
N SER A 551 11.67 5.78 -0.21
CA SER A 551 12.26 7.00 0.36
C SER A 551 11.78 8.25 -0.37
N ALA A 552 11.85 9.40 0.31
CA ALA A 552 11.55 10.68 -0.30
C ALA A 552 12.59 11.01 -1.38
N LEU A 553 12.13 11.47 -2.55
CA LEU A 553 13.01 12.07 -3.55
C LEU A 553 13.48 13.43 -3.03
N VAL A 554 14.78 13.67 -3.04
CA VAL A 554 15.34 15.00 -2.83
C VAL A 554 15.25 15.74 -4.17
N VAL A 555 14.36 16.73 -4.24
CA VAL A 555 14.17 17.53 -5.45
C VAL A 555 15.26 18.61 -5.52
N PRO A 556 15.82 18.91 -6.72
CA PRO A 556 16.75 20.02 -6.89
C PRO A 556 16.16 21.36 -6.40
N GLU A 557 16.97 22.18 -5.73
CA GLU A 557 16.52 23.50 -5.23
C GLU A 557 16.18 24.48 -6.36
N ASN A 558 16.91 24.38 -7.47
CA ASN A 558 16.75 25.23 -8.64
C ASN A 558 16.22 24.43 -9.83
N GLU A 559 15.46 25.08 -10.70
CA GLU A 559 15.02 24.51 -11.97
C GLU A 559 16.24 24.13 -12.83
N ILE A 560 16.21 22.91 -13.37
CA ILE A 560 17.21 22.41 -14.30
C ILE A 560 16.66 22.55 -15.72
N SER A 561 17.29 23.37 -16.54
CA SER A 561 16.96 23.51 -17.97
C SER A 561 18.11 22.99 -18.82
N LEU A 562 17.83 22.08 -19.77
CA LEU A 562 18.84 21.50 -20.65
C LEU A 562 18.32 21.32 -22.07
N ASP A 563 19.14 21.77 -23.02
CA ASP A 563 18.95 21.57 -24.45
C ASP A 563 20.00 20.59 -24.97
N GLU A 564 19.53 19.47 -25.50
CA GLU A 564 20.36 18.50 -26.18
C GLU A 564 20.00 18.50 -27.67
N HIS A 565 21.01 18.47 -28.53
CA HIS A 565 20.82 18.42 -29.98
C HIS A 565 21.15 17.02 -30.52
N ARG A 566 20.24 16.47 -31.33
CA ARG A 566 20.43 15.19 -32.04
C ARG A 566 19.73 15.22 -33.40
N LYS A 567 20.10 14.30 -34.28
CA LYS A 567 19.36 14.04 -35.53
C LYS A 567 17.94 13.49 -35.25
N LEU A 568 16.94 14.34 -35.48
CA LEU A 568 15.50 14.07 -35.34
C LEU A 568 14.66 15.10 -36.10
N GLU A 569 13.43 14.74 -36.46
CA GLU A 569 12.50 15.61 -37.20
C GLU A 569 11.66 16.50 -36.29
N GLN A 570 11.24 15.97 -35.14
CA GLN A 570 10.36 16.64 -34.18
C GLN A 570 11.08 16.85 -32.86
N ALA A 571 11.10 18.07 -32.35
CA ALA A 571 11.59 18.36 -31.01
C ALA A 571 10.83 17.53 -29.97
N ARG A 572 11.54 17.01 -28.96
CA ARG A 572 10.92 16.35 -27.80
C ARG A 572 11.09 17.24 -26.58
N VAL A 573 10.01 17.54 -25.89
CA VAL A 573 10.00 18.38 -24.70
C VAL A 573 9.45 17.57 -23.53
N ASN A 574 10.16 17.60 -22.41
CA ASN A 574 9.71 17.02 -21.14
C ASN A 574 9.82 18.07 -20.04
N LEU A 575 8.68 18.42 -19.45
CA LEU A 575 8.61 19.26 -18.26
C LEU A 575 8.25 18.38 -17.07
N ILE A 576 9.00 18.48 -15.98
CA ILE A 576 8.71 17.77 -14.73
C ILE A 576 8.34 18.81 -13.67
N LEU A 577 7.11 18.74 -13.20
CA LEU A 577 6.59 19.55 -12.11
C LEU A 577 6.49 18.72 -10.83
N THR A 578 7.23 19.08 -9.79
CA THR A 578 7.18 18.42 -8.48
C THR A 578 6.18 19.12 -7.55
N GLY A 579 5.82 18.48 -6.43
CA GLY A 579 4.92 19.06 -5.43
C GLY A 579 3.61 18.31 -5.25
N LEU A 580 3.44 17.16 -5.92
CA LEU A 580 2.32 16.26 -5.61
C LEU A 580 2.45 15.68 -4.19
N PRO A 581 1.33 15.24 -3.58
CA PRO A 581 1.39 14.53 -2.31
C PRO A 581 2.16 13.20 -2.44
N PRO A 582 2.73 12.70 -1.34
CA PRO A 582 3.46 11.43 -1.33
C PRO A 582 2.54 10.24 -1.65
N TYR A 583 3.15 9.14 -2.11
CA TYR A 583 2.46 7.96 -2.64
C TYR A 583 1.40 7.32 -1.73
N PHE A 584 1.53 7.46 -0.41
CA PHE A 584 0.58 6.91 0.56
C PHE A 584 -0.62 7.82 0.83
N SER A 585 -0.52 9.12 0.50
CA SER A 585 -1.53 10.11 0.89
C SER A 585 -2.88 9.86 0.23
N HIS A 586 -3.96 10.02 0.99
CA HIS A 586 -5.32 9.98 0.46
C HIS A 586 -5.59 11.03 -0.63
N ARG A 587 -4.87 12.16 -0.62
CA ARG A 587 -4.96 13.19 -1.66
C ARG A 587 -4.42 12.75 -3.03
N SER A 588 -3.81 11.57 -3.16
CA SER A 588 -3.37 11.08 -4.48
C SER A 588 -4.52 10.94 -5.49
N ILE A 589 -5.77 10.82 -5.03
CA ILE A 589 -6.94 10.80 -5.93
C ILE A 589 -7.13 12.16 -6.62
N VAL A 590 -6.86 13.25 -5.90
CA VAL A 590 -6.83 14.61 -6.45
C VAL A 590 -5.72 14.72 -7.49
N SER A 591 -4.56 14.08 -7.27
CA SER A 591 -3.47 14.05 -8.24
C SER A 591 -3.85 13.29 -9.52
N SER A 592 -4.58 12.18 -9.39
CA SER A 592 -5.13 11.45 -10.54
C SER A 592 -6.14 12.30 -11.32
N MET A 593 -7.02 13.02 -10.61
CA MET A 593 -7.97 13.96 -11.21
C MET A 593 -7.27 15.12 -11.91
N LEU A 594 -6.29 15.74 -11.27
CA LEU A 594 -5.46 16.80 -11.83
C LEU A 594 -4.74 16.33 -13.10
N ASN A 595 -4.15 15.13 -13.09
CA ASN A 595 -3.49 14.56 -14.25
C ASN A 595 -4.48 14.35 -15.41
N SER A 596 -5.64 13.74 -15.14
CA SER A 596 -6.71 13.55 -16.13
C SER A 596 -7.13 14.88 -16.79
N MET A 597 -7.33 15.92 -15.98
CA MET A 597 -7.72 17.26 -16.47
C MET A 597 -6.61 17.95 -17.26
N LEU A 598 -5.35 17.80 -16.83
CA LEU A 598 -4.21 18.46 -17.46
C LEU A 598 -3.86 17.82 -18.80
N GLY A 599 -3.58 16.52 -18.83
CA GLY A 599 -3.03 15.85 -20.01
C GLY A 599 -3.17 14.33 -20.06
N GLY A 600 -3.79 13.71 -19.05
CA GLY A 600 -3.86 12.26 -18.92
C GLY A 600 -4.87 11.61 -19.87
N ASP A 601 -5.87 12.38 -20.32
CA ASP A 601 -6.95 11.90 -21.18
C ASP A 601 -7.11 12.76 -22.44
N VAL A 602 -7.89 12.26 -23.41
CA VAL A 602 -8.12 12.94 -24.70
C VAL A 602 -8.96 14.21 -24.61
N HIS A 603 -9.71 14.42 -23.52
CA HIS A 603 -10.50 15.63 -23.28
C HIS A 603 -9.75 16.69 -22.46
N SER A 604 -8.48 16.43 -22.14
CA SER A 604 -7.66 17.27 -21.28
C SER A 604 -7.26 18.61 -21.90
N LEU A 605 -6.83 19.56 -21.07
CA LEU A 605 -6.40 20.89 -21.50
C LEU A 605 -5.22 20.85 -22.47
N LEU A 606 -4.22 19.99 -22.21
CA LEU A 606 -3.07 19.86 -23.09
C LEU A 606 -3.49 19.32 -24.46
N PHE A 607 -4.34 18.30 -24.49
CA PHE A 607 -4.81 17.73 -25.76
C PHE A 607 -5.69 18.74 -26.53
N ASP A 608 -6.74 19.27 -25.91
CA ASP A 608 -7.72 20.14 -26.57
C ASP A 608 -7.14 21.52 -26.92
N VAL A 609 -6.38 22.14 -26.00
CA VAL A 609 -5.89 23.50 -26.19
C VAL A 609 -4.57 23.51 -26.97
N VAL A 610 -3.53 22.85 -26.47
CA VAL A 610 -2.17 22.98 -27.03
C VAL A 610 -2.05 22.25 -28.37
N ARG A 611 -2.63 21.05 -28.47
CA ARG A 611 -2.61 20.27 -29.71
C ARG A 611 -3.73 20.65 -30.67
N GLU A 612 -4.99 20.51 -30.29
CA GLU A 612 -6.10 20.66 -31.26
C GLU A 612 -6.37 22.13 -31.64
N LYS A 613 -6.53 23.04 -30.66
CA LYS A 613 -6.86 24.44 -30.94
C LYS A 613 -5.68 25.28 -31.42
N MET A 614 -4.51 25.12 -30.79
CA MET A 614 -3.33 25.93 -31.10
C MET A 614 -2.42 25.30 -32.16
N GLY A 615 -2.52 23.98 -32.41
CA GLY A 615 -1.69 23.29 -33.41
C GLY A 615 -0.19 23.36 -33.13
N LEU A 616 0.21 23.46 -31.85
CA LEU A 616 1.61 23.63 -31.44
C LEU A 616 2.36 22.30 -31.28
N ALA A 617 1.65 21.21 -30.96
CA ALA A 617 2.23 19.90 -30.71
C ALA A 617 1.54 18.80 -31.54
N TYR A 618 2.33 17.85 -32.06
CA TYR A 618 1.81 16.63 -32.68
C TYR A 618 1.24 15.66 -31.64
N SER A 619 1.94 15.57 -30.52
CA SER A 619 1.52 14.82 -29.34
C SER A 619 1.86 15.63 -28.10
N VAL A 620 0.95 15.66 -27.15
CA VAL A 620 1.13 16.28 -25.84
C VAL A 620 0.23 15.55 -24.85
N TYR A 621 0.78 15.18 -23.70
CA TYR A 621 0.05 14.50 -22.64
C TYR A 621 0.76 14.70 -21.31
N SER A 622 0.11 14.31 -20.22
CA SER A 622 0.70 14.30 -18.90
C SER A 622 0.61 12.94 -18.22
N SER A 623 1.58 12.67 -17.34
CA SER A 623 1.61 11.48 -16.50
C SER A 623 2.01 11.84 -15.08
N ALA A 624 1.27 11.37 -14.08
CA ALA A 624 1.60 11.57 -12.68
C ALA A 624 2.37 10.38 -12.11
N SER A 625 3.54 10.65 -11.52
CA SER A 625 4.31 9.68 -10.76
C SER A 625 4.12 9.90 -9.27
N ARG A 626 3.48 8.94 -8.60
CA ARG A 626 3.27 8.95 -7.15
C ARG A 626 4.58 8.83 -6.37
N TYR A 627 5.55 8.11 -6.91
CA TYR A 627 6.82 7.82 -6.24
C TYR A 627 7.82 8.97 -6.33
N LEU A 628 7.77 9.72 -7.43
CA LEU A 628 8.57 10.94 -7.60
C LEU A 628 7.83 12.19 -7.13
N ALA A 629 6.58 12.04 -6.67
CA ALA A 629 5.71 13.14 -6.26
C ALA A 629 5.66 14.26 -7.33
N ALA A 630 5.52 13.87 -8.60
CA ALA A 630 5.66 14.75 -9.74
C ALA A 630 4.67 14.46 -10.88
N ILE A 631 4.36 15.48 -11.68
CA ILE A 631 3.69 15.37 -12.98
C ILE A 631 4.69 15.64 -14.10
N PHE A 632 4.66 14.79 -15.11
CA PHE A 632 5.42 14.91 -16.34
C PHE A 632 4.49 15.46 -17.41
N ILE A 633 4.91 16.49 -18.13
CA ILE A 633 4.29 16.94 -19.38
C ILE A 633 5.24 16.59 -20.51
N ILE A 634 4.76 15.78 -21.45
CA ILE A 634 5.58 15.16 -22.50
C ILE A 634 4.99 15.59 -23.85
N ALA A 635 5.83 16.15 -24.73
CA ALA A 635 5.38 16.67 -26.01
C ALA A 635 6.33 16.36 -27.18
N GLY A 636 5.75 16.09 -28.35
CA GLY A 636 6.42 16.09 -29.65
C GLY A 636 5.99 17.31 -30.45
N ILE A 637 6.94 18.19 -30.78
CA ILE A 637 6.67 19.55 -31.27
C ILE A 637 7.46 19.82 -32.56
N GLU A 638 6.89 20.64 -33.43
CA GLU A 638 7.62 21.22 -34.56
C GLU A 638 8.72 22.16 -34.02
N PRO A 639 10.00 21.99 -34.40
CA PRO A 639 11.12 22.67 -33.73
C PRO A 639 10.99 24.20 -33.59
N THR A 640 10.40 24.87 -34.58
CA THR A 640 10.19 26.32 -34.62
C THR A 640 9.15 26.82 -33.60
N LYS A 641 8.26 25.93 -33.13
CA LYS A 641 7.16 26.23 -32.20
C LYS A 641 7.48 25.84 -30.75
N THR A 642 8.70 25.41 -30.46
CA THR A 642 9.08 24.82 -29.17
C THR A 642 8.80 25.75 -27.99
N GLU A 643 9.21 27.01 -28.07
CA GLU A 643 9.01 27.97 -26.97
C GLU A 643 7.53 28.32 -26.78
N ASP A 644 6.80 28.56 -27.87
CA ASP A 644 5.36 28.84 -27.82
C ASP A 644 4.58 27.67 -27.20
N ALA A 645 4.97 26.43 -27.53
CA ALA A 645 4.38 25.23 -26.95
C ALA A 645 4.68 25.12 -25.46
N ILE A 646 5.92 25.39 -25.02
CA ILE A 646 6.29 25.35 -23.59
C ILE A 646 5.48 26.37 -22.78
N GLU A 647 5.38 27.60 -23.26
CA GLU A 647 4.60 28.63 -22.58
C GLU A 647 3.10 28.30 -22.58
N ALA A 648 2.57 27.72 -23.66
CA ALA A 648 1.19 27.23 -23.71
C ALA A 648 0.93 26.09 -22.69
N MET A 649 1.87 25.15 -22.54
CA MET A 649 1.79 24.06 -21.56
C MET A 649 1.84 24.58 -20.12
N LYS A 650 2.79 25.46 -19.79
CA LYS A 650 2.88 26.12 -18.48
C LYS A 650 1.60 26.91 -18.17
N LYS A 651 1.03 27.58 -19.17
CA LYS A 651 -0.24 28.30 -19.02
C LYS A 651 -1.38 27.38 -18.60
N GLN A 652 -1.48 26.15 -19.14
CA GLN A 652 -2.55 25.23 -18.72
C GLN A 652 -2.44 24.83 -17.23
N VAL A 653 -1.22 24.66 -16.73
CA VAL A 653 -0.98 24.43 -15.29
C VAL A 653 -1.41 25.64 -14.47
N ALA A 654 -1.03 26.85 -14.91
CA ALA A 654 -1.41 28.09 -14.25
C ALA A 654 -2.93 28.34 -14.27
N ASP A 655 -3.60 28.00 -15.37
CA ASP A 655 -5.06 28.09 -15.49
C ASP A 655 -5.75 27.14 -14.51
N LEU A 656 -5.26 25.90 -14.34
CA LEU A 656 -5.77 24.98 -13.32
C LEU A 656 -5.58 25.54 -11.89
N ALA A 657 -4.41 26.10 -11.59
CA ALA A 657 -4.12 26.72 -10.30
C ALA A 657 -5.00 27.94 -10.01
N ALA A 658 -5.28 28.76 -11.03
CA ALA A 658 -6.15 29.92 -10.92
C ALA A 658 -7.65 29.56 -10.93
N GLY A 659 -8.01 28.30 -11.21
CA GLY A 659 -9.39 27.86 -11.36
C GLY A 659 -10.01 28.32 -12.69
N ASN A 660 -9.22 28.59 -13.72
CA ASN A 660 -9.67 29.02 -15.05
C ASN A 660 -9.99 27.82 -15.96
N PHE A 661 -10.94 26.98 -15.56
CA PHE A 661 -11.44 25.85 -16.36
C PHE A 661 -12.95 25.68 -16.24
N ASP A 662 -13.55 25.05 -17.25
CA ASP A 662 -14.99 24.72 -17.29
C ASP A 662 -15.29 23.50 -16.39
N ASP A 663 -16.45 23.51 -15.74
CA ASP A 663 -16.96 22.39 -14.95
C ASP A 663 -17.09 21.10 -15.79
N ARG A 664 -17.34 21.21 -17.11
CA ARG A 664 -17.38 20.05 -18.01
C ARG A 664 -16.09 19.24 -18.06
N LEU A 665 -14.93 19.90 -17.94
CA LEU A 665 -13.63 19.24 -17.90
C LEU A 665 -13.56 18.34 -16.66
N MET A 666 -13.95 18.90 -15.51
CA MET A 666 -13.98 18.18 -14.24
C MET A 666 -14.97 17.02 -14.29
N ASP A 667 -16.20 17.22 -14.75
CA ASP A 667 -17.22 16.16 -14.83
C ASP A 667 -16.82 15.02 -15.78
N THR A 668 -16.13 15.33 -16.87
CA THR A 668 -15.67 14.32 -17.82
C THR A 668 -14.49 13.54 -17.27
N SER A 669 -13.51 14.21 -16.67
CA SER A 669 -12.39 13.56 -15.96
C SER A 669 -12.87 12.64 -14.85
N ARG A 670 -13.86 13.08 -14.07
CA ARG A 670 -14.48 12.26 -13.02
C ARG A 670 -15.05 10.96 -13.60
N ARG A 671 -15.87 11.06 -14.66
CA ARG A 671 -16.49 9.89 -15.30
C ARG A 671 -15.47 8.92 -15.86
N MET A 672 -14.41 9.41 -16.51
CA MET A 672 -13.34 8.55 -17.04
C MET A 672 -12.58 7.82 -15.93
N LEU A 673 -12.22 8.52 -14.85
CA LEU A 673 -11.56 7.91 -13.71
C LEU A 673 -12.46 6.92 -12.97
N SER A 674 -13.75 7.23 -12.79
CA SER A 674 -14.71 6.28 -12.21
C SER A 674 -14.78 5.01 -13.07
N ALA A 675 -14.96 5.14 -14.39
CA ALA A 675 -14.98 3.98 -15.29
C ALA A 675 -13.67 3.17 -15.24
N SER A 676 -12.52 3.83 -15.12
CA SER A 676 -11.23 3.15 -14.96
C SER A 676 -11.12 2.37 -13.64
N ILE A 677 -11.59 2.94 -12.53
CA ILE A 677 -11.65 2.26 -11.22
C ILE A 677 -12.58 1.04 -11.27
N GLU A 678 -13.70 1.14 -11.99
CA GLU A 678 -14.63 0.02 -12.16
C GLU A 678 -14.03 -1.10 -13.00
N ALA A 679 -13.45 -0.75 -14.16
CA ALA A 679 -12.84 -1.72 -15.06
C ALA A 679 -11.67 -2.48 -14.44
N SER A 680 -10.90 -1.87 -13.53
CA SER A 680 -9.79 -2.55 -12.86
C SER A 680 -10.22 -3.70 -11.94
N HIS A 681 -11.51 -3.76 -11.57
CA HIS A 681 -12.08 -4.84 -10.75
C HIS A 681 -12.71 -5.95 -11.59
N ASP A 682 -12.66 -5.86 -12.92
CA ASP A 682 -13.16 -6.89 -13.83
C ASP A 682 -12.04 -7.81 -14.36
N ASP A 683 -10.82 -7.64 -13.85
CA ASP A 683 -9.64 -8.44 -14.18
C ASP A 683 -8.97 -8.95 -12.90
N LEU A 684 -8.87 -10.28 -12.77
CA LEU A 684 -8.32 -10.92 -11.58
C LEU A 684 -6.83 -10.57 -11.37
N GLY A 685 -6.05 -10.51 -12.43
CA GLY A 685 -4.62 -10.18 -12.37
C GLY A 685 -4.38 -8.78 -11.83
N HIS A 686 -5.20 -7.81 -12.26
CA HIS A 686 -5.20 -6.45 -11.71
C HIS A 686 -5.63 -6.42 -10.25
N MET A 687 -6.65 -7.18 -9.85
CA MET A 687 -7.08 -7.27 -8.45
C MET A 687 -5.97 -7.84 -7.55
N VAL A 688 -5.30 -8.92 -7.96
CA VAL A 688 -4.15 -9.50 -7.24
C VAL A 688 -3.00 -8.51 -7.17
N SER A 689 -2.67 -7.85 -8.28
CA SER A 689 -1.62 -6.81 -8.33
C SER A 689 -1.95 -5.58 -7.47
N ALA A 690 -3.24 -5.26 -7.31
CA ALA A 690 -3.71 -4.21 -6.42
C ALA A 690 -3.48 -4.56 -4.94
N VAL A 691 -3.60 -5.83 -4.53
CA VAL A 691 -3.23 -6.28 -3.18
C VAL A 691 -1.74 -6.03 -2.93
N VAL A 692 -0.88 -6.42 -3.88
CA VAL A 692 0.56 -6.19 -3.77
C VAL A 692 0.87 -4.70 -3.61
N SER A 693 0.27 -3.89 -4.48
CA SER A 693 0.41 -2.43 -4.42
C SER A 693 -0.10 -1.87 -3.10
N ALA A 694 -1.24 -2.33 -2.60
CA ALA A 694 -1.81 -1.91 -1.32
C ALA A 694 -0.88 -2.21 -0.14
N VAL A 695 -0.21 -3.37 -0.13
CA VAL A 695 0.76 -3.74 0.92
C VAL A 695 2.02 -2.87 0.83
N VAL A 696 2.61 -2.72 -0.36
CA VAL A 696 3.85 -1.96 -0.53
C VAL A 696 3.62 -0.48 -0.24
N LEU A 697 2.60 0.12 -0.85
CA LEU A 697 2.18 1.49 -0.59
C LEU A 697 1.63 1.66 0.82
N GLY A 698 1.19 0.56 1.44
CA GLY A 698 0.52 0.51 2.73
C GLY A 698 -0.80 1.29 2.75
N ARG A 699 -1.55 1.23 1.65
CA ARG A 699 -2.86 1.82 1.49
C ARG A 699 -3.79 0.77 0.92
N ASN A 700 -4.64 0.22 1.78
CA ASN A 700 -5.72 -0.66 1.34
C ASN A 700 -7.00 0.16 1.16
N MET A 701 -7.56 0.17 -0.05
CA MET A 701 -8.79 0.88 -0.39
C MET A 701 -9.68 -0.02 -1.22
N SER A 702 -10.94 -0.13 -0.81
CA SER A 702 -11.95 -0.78 -1.64
C SER A 702 -12.29 0.08 -2.86
N ARG A 703 -12.93 -0.54 -3.86
CA ARG A 703 -13.53 0.15 -5.00
C ARG A 703 -14.45 1.29 -4.56
N SER A 704 -15.35 1.02 -3.62
CA SER A 704 -16.33 1.99 -3.12
C SER A 704 -15.66 3.19 -2.43
N ASP A 705 -14.62 2.93 -1.65
CA ASP A 705 -13.84 4.00 -1.02
C ASP A 705 -13.16 4.88 -2.06
N ALA A 706 -12.59 4.28 -3.11
CA ALA A 706 -11.89 4.99 -4.19
C ALA A 706 -12.85 5.90 -4.96
N LEU A 707 -14.02 5.38 -5.31
CA LEU A 707 -15.09 6.16 -5.96
C LEU A 707 -15.59 7.28 -5.05
N SER A 708 -15.79 7.02 -3.76
CA SER A 708 -16.23 8.05 -2.83
C SER A 708 -15.20 9.16 -2.64
N LEU A 709 -13.91 8.82 -2.55
CA LEU A 709 -12.85 9.83 -2.46
C LEU A 709 -12.75 10.64 -3.77
N LEU A 710 -12.94 9.98 -4.92
CA LEU A 710 -13.00 10.67 -6.20
C LEU A 710 -14.16 11.66 -6.20
N ASP A 711 -15.39 11.23 -5.91
CA ASP A 711 -16.60 12.05 -5.87
C ASP A 711 -16.48 13.29 -4.94
N ALA A 712 -15.74 13.16 -3.85
CA ALA A 712 -15.49 14.25 -2.92
C ALA A 712 -14.51 15.32 -3.43
N VAL A 713 -13.73 15.05 -4.49
CA VAL A 713 -12.77 16.02 -5.03
C VAL A 713 -13.49 17.28 -5.51
N SER A 714 -13.12 18.42 -4.91
CA SER A 714 -13.70 19.73 -5.22
C SER A 714 -12.84 20.54 -6.19
N ARG A 715 -13.40 21.62 -6.75
CA ARG A 715 -12.66 22.60 -7.56
C ARG A 715 -11.48 23.19 -6.78
N GLN A 716 -11.70 23.47 -5.50
CA GLN A 716 -10.69 24.04 -4.61
C GLN A 716 -9.51 23.07 -4.42
N ASP A 717 -9.76 21.76 -4.30
CA ASP A 717 -8.70 20.75 -4.20
C ASP A 717 -7.78 20.75 -5.44
N ILE A 718 -8.36 20.88 -6.63
CA ILE A 718 -7.62 20.95 -7.89
C ILE A 718 -6.77 22.22 -7.95
N MET A 719 -7.36 23.37 -7.59
CA MET A 719 -6.65 24.66 -7.57
C MET A 719 -5.47 24.64 -6.60
N GLU A 720 -5.69 24.16 -5.38
CA GLU A 720 -4.62 24.04 -4.37
C GLU A 720 -3.51 23.11 -4.84
N MET A 721 -3.87 21.93 -5.37
CA MET A 721 -2.86 20.97 -5.81
C MET A 721 -2.08 21.46 -7.03
N ALA A 722 -2.74 22.08 -8.01
CA ALA A 722 -2.07 22.70 -9.14
C ALA A 722 -1.17 23.86 -8.70
N GLY A 723 -1.60 24.66 -7.71
CA GLY A 723 -0.80 25.75 -7.15
C GLY A 723 0.42 25.30 -6.35
N MET A 724 0.46 24.04 -5.90
CA MET A 724 1.64 23.43 -5.26
C MET A 724 2.71 22.98 -6.26
N LEU A 725 2.36 22.84 -7.55
CA LEU A 725 3.29 22.35 -8.56
C LEU A 725 4.38 23.38 -8.86
N LYS A 726 5.63 22.91 -8.86
CA LYS A 726 6.81 23.70 -9.21
C LYS A 726 7.60 23.02 -10.31
N LEU A 727 7.95 23.76 -11.36
CA LEU A 727 8.81 23.24 -12.42
C LEU A 727 10.19 22.94 -11.85
N ALA A 728 10.62 21.69 -11.97
CA ALA A 728 11.91 21.21 -11.50
C ALA A 728 12.87 20.90 -12.66
N VAL A 729 12.34 20.36 -13.77
CA VAL A 729 13.13 20.03 -14.97
C VAL A 729 12.39 20.53 -16.21
N SER A 730 13.13 21.20 -17.10
CA SER A 730 12.73 21.52 -18.46
C SER A 730 13.78 20.97 -19.43
N TYR A 731 13.48 19.81 -20.03
CA TYR A 731 14.39 19.15 -20.97
C TYR A 731 13.88 19.27 -22.41
N ARG A 732 14.75 19.71 -23.32
CA ARG A 732 14.47 19.85 -24.75
C ARG A 732 15.48 19.05 -25.56
N LEU A 733 14.99 18.06 -26.31
CA LEU A 733 15.76 17.36 -27.34
C LEU A 733 15.41 17.95 -28.71
N LEU A 734 16.33 18.74 -29.26
CA LEU A 734 16.16 19.54 -30.46
C LEU A 734 16.89 18.89 -31.66
N PRO A 735 16.46 19.17 -32.90
CA PRO A 735 17.23 18.82 -34.08
C PRO A 735 18.62 19.46 -34.03
N ASP A 736 19.61 18.80 -34.65
CA ASP A 736 20.91 19.41 -34.87
C ASP A 736 20.74 20.77 -35.55
N ARG A 737 21.44 21.80 -35.05
CA ARG A 737 21.47 23.10 -35.73
C ARG A 737 22.04 22.85 -37.12
N MET A 738 21.29 23.16 -38.17
CA MET A 738 21.85 23.22 -39.51
C MET A 738 23.08 24.14 -39.44
N LYS A 739 24.24 23.66 -39.88
CA LYS A 739 25.34 24.55 -40.20
C LYS A 739 24.78 25.51 -41.25
N GLU A 740 24.54 26.76 -40.87
CA GLU A 740 24.40 27.82 -41.85
C GLU A 740 25.67 27.79 -42.72
N ASP A 741 25.46 27.81 -44.02
CA ASP A 741 26.49 27.72 -45.03
C ASP A 741 27.61 28.73 -44.78
N ASP A 742 28.82 28.24 -44.51
CA ASP A 742 30.09 28.94 -44.78
C ASP A 742 30.30 29.05 -46.31
N GLU A 743 29.32 29.65 -47.01
CA GLU A 743 29.48 30.16 -48.37
C GLU A 743 28.88 31.59 -48.43
N GLN A 744 29.66 32.56 -47.95
CA GLN A 744 29.65 33.94 -48.43
C GLN A 744 31.06 34.41 -48.74
#